data_AF-A0A7X4IC96-F1
#
_entry.id   AF-A0A7X4IC96-F1
#
_cell.length_a   1.000
_cell.length_b   1.000
_cell.length_c   1.000
_cell.angle_alpha   90.00
_cell.angle_beta   90.00
_cell.angle_gamma   90.00
#
_symmetry.space_group_name_H-M   'P 1'
#
loop_
_entity.id
_entity.type
_entity.pdbx_description
1 polymer ?
#
loop_
_entity_poly.entity_id
_entity_poly.type
_entity_poly.pdbx_seq_one_letter_code
_entity_poly.pdbx_strand_id
1 'polypeptide(L)'
;MKRIQKKSVILTSLIFTIILLLNLIPFSAKAEEQRGKPQALSWLKEMGEESGEWKNAGLPNFTCNAMAVLREEKNETDSTFLTKWEQEHTVLNVDELAHLAWARGCQSYLDTAWEWQNEDGGFGLTESYTSDVYDTMLVLLAQEAVWEKDGLEEITDSTEQKYHSDRMTKAVNYLIGQQKADGGFGYTKFDISVPELSAQVGIVLLLASVDNASVYEKLDSYCQNVFTADFSEETFLEQAKLAGYLYKRELINDTDDVEKKLNAVQAEDGSVYGSVKDTIQYILLVREIEQYHSLKFEIKNLITEADNYVLEADRKQQVSLQTTIQYTINQEMKAVIRYTLLEDGEIIKTEEKECLFIPKQEEQKIDAVMDIVATEGRTYVLRTEVLSKEDAGIENIWKSTEFNFTVHKKEKPELKLTCTVKDGEDYGIELDWNDITNDEERYGYRVFRKQGDGVWETRSTWNGNEKVRVLNIYPRLTAENYLVDWMETTVSGTGEPAGKGLFDIDTVYIDDYNTEPEEYLFDEDGNYKYDVLMFGSSDYNGPIGSPKDLNEKSYIETKKFIDSGRGALFGHDTLWYMPYFLKFSDMLGMKMGGASSGFSNKVKVVKQGFLTGYPWNLSGTLDIPWTHTQGQCSGGSLGSTVWMELETNGNCTDSATGVTSSAYLFTNNQLAMIQTGHSNGLATDDERKVLANTLFYLKQFTYSTGSADKSFYDLDAPVVDDLEISDNGIATIYGEDRGTTYQYYVEGIAASSETENIQSNIVTATAFSGLKGYIVEVSDKEYIEDIAEYDEKGNLISDIVPANQDKATVNLGECTPGTTVYIHIRPVDNAGNIGEEFVQEIEIPDNESYFDLPYALFASEEEVQLFCCQADVKGIVYGNETFRFQGSTLNLLGTAYSAGKLQIAGGDLHIAEKIENASQIELPNYMTDILDNMKQNTGIEEIAEYNMANVTNPTICKTTTRAWCNRVNIFADLVSNGDISFNANVMTLGYKDPVVIASENGDITIQATNVNGNGLIYAPNGTVTINVCDFDYKGSIIAKKINIQATYYQHKIEDK
;
A
#
# COMPACT_ATOMS: atom_id res chain seq x y z
N MET A 1 -17.59 -47.59 11.06
CA MET A 1 -16.60 -48.67 10.85
C MET A 1 -16.34 -49.35 12.18
N LYS A 2 -16.94 -50.53 12.41
CA LYS A 2 -16.74 -51.37 13.59
C LYS A 2 -15.74 -52.47 13.24
N ARG A 3 -14.47 -52.26 13.56
CA ARG A 3 -13.39 -53.27 13.69
C ARG A 3 -12.11 -52.51 13.98
N ILE A 4 -11.66 -52.55 15.24
CA ILE A 4 -10.29 -52.46 15.79
C ILE A 4 -10.51 -52.14 17.28
N GLN A 5 -10.82 -53.17 18.07
CA GLN A 5 -10.78 -53.18 19.53
C GLN A 5 -10.74 -54.65 19.91
N LYS A 6 -9.53 -55.21 19.95
CA LYS A 6 -9.12 -56.51 20.53
C LYS A 6 -7.69 -56.77 20.08
N LYS A 7 -6.74 -56.00 20.63
CA LYS A 7 -5.28 -56.25 20.51
C LYS A 7 -4.45 -55.51 21.57
N SER A 8 -5.02 -55.18 22.73
CA SER A 8 -4.36 -54.36 23.77
C SER A 8 -4.19 -55.03 25.14
N VAL A 9 -4.14 -56.36 25.22
CA VAL A 9 -4.02 -57.05 26.54
C VAL A 9 -2.79 -57.97 26.64
N ILE A 10 -1.87 -57.96 25.66
CA ILE A 10 -0.68 -58.84 25.70
C ILE A 10 0.63 -58.03 25.61
N LEU A 11 0.60 -56.72 25.86
CA LEU A 11 1.81 -55.87 25.84
C LEU A 11 2.08 -55.16 27.18
N THR A 12 1.53 -55.68 28.27
CA THR A 12 1.69 -55.12 29.63
C THR A 12 2.76 -55.83 30.47
N SER A 13 3.23 -57.02 30.09
CA SER A 13 4.22 -57.76 30.88
C SER A 13 5.68 -57.66 30.37
N LEU A 14 5.94 -57.08 29.20
CA LEU A 14 7.31 -56.94 28.67
C LEU A 14 7.96 -55.56 28.95
N ILE A 15 7.19 -54.58 29.43
CA ILE A 15 7.68 -53.22 29.75
C ILE A 15 7.98 -53.05 31.25
N PHE A 16 7.45 -53.93 32.11
CA PHE A 16 7.72 -53.85 33.56
C PHE A 16 9.13 -54.32 33.95
N THR A 17 9.80 -55.12 33.11
CA THR A 17 11.12 -55.69 33.44
C THR A 17 12.31 -54.77 33.12
N ILE A 18 12.10 -53.66 32.40
CA ILE A 18 13.15 -52.64 32.14
C ILE A 18 13.05 -51.44 33.10
N ILE A 19 11.90 -51.22 33.76
CA ILE A 19 11.74 -50.14 34.75
C ILE A 19 12.32 -50.52 36.13
N LEU A 20 12.70 -51.79 36.36
CA LEU A 20 13.33 -52.21 37.61
C LEU A 20 14.84 -51.92 37.71
N LEU A 21 15.47 -51.26 36.72
CA LEU A 21 16.93 -51.02 36.72
C LEU A 21 17.37 -49.56 36.87
N LEU A 22 16.46 -48.59 36.94
CA LEU A 22 16.81 -47.18 37.21
C LEU A 22 15.70 -46.51 38.03
N ASN A 23 15.62 -46.82 39.33
CA ASN A 23 15.13 -45.93 40.40
C ASN A 23 15.13 -46.62 41.77
N LEU A 24 16.30 -47.11 42.18
CA LEU A 24 16.60 -47.34 43.60
C LEU A 24 17.68 -46.36 44.02
N ILE A 25 17.29 -45.10 44.25
CA ILE A 25 18.02 -44.24 45.18
C ILE A 25 17.07 -44.04 46.37
N PRO A 26 17.38 -44.62 47.54
CA PRO A 26 16.54 -44.45 48.71
C PRO A 26 16.54 -42.97 49.13
N PHE A 27 15.34 -42.41 49.31
CA PHE A 27 15.15 -41.16 50.04
C PHE A 27 15.82 -41.31 51.41
N SER A 28 16.74 -40.41 51.75
CA SER A 28 17.54 -40.53 52.95
C SER A 28 16.67 -40.36 54.20
N ALA A 29 16.49 -41.45 54.95
CA ALA A 29 16.21 -41.40 56.37
C ALA A 29 17.42 -42.00 57.09
N LYS A 30 17.76 -41.40 58.23
CA LYS A 30 18.93 -41.70 59.06
C LYS A 30 19.12 -43.20 59.29
N ALA A 31 20.39 -43.60 59.40
CA ALA A 31 20.82 -44.88 59.94
C ALA A 31 20.26 -45.11 61.36
N GLU A 32 19.06 -45.68 61.45
CA GLU A 32 18.63 -46.54 62.55
C GLU A 32 18.94 -47.99 62.13
N GLU A 33 19.34 -48.81 63.10
CA GLU A 33 19.70 -50.23 62.91
C GLU A 33 18.73 -50.92 61.94
N GLN A 34 19.24 -51.60 60.91
CA GLN A 34 18.43 -52.26 59.87
C GLN A 34 17.56 -53.37 60.47
N ARG A 35 16.41 -53.00 61.06
CA ARG A 35 15.24 -53.86 61.23
C ARG A 35 14.39 -53.81 59.96
N GLY A 36 13.67 -54.88 59.65
CA GLY A 36 12.85 -55.01 58.44
C GLY A 36 13.27 -56.17 57.53
N LYS A 37 12.82 -56.12 56.27
CA LYS A 37 13.05 -57.16 55.24
C LYS A 37 14.53 -57.57 55.06
N PRO A 38 15.52 -56.65 54.99
CA PRO A 38 16.92 -57.03 54.82
C PRO A 38 17.47 -57.92 55.95
N GLN A 39 17.07 -57.66 57.19
CA GLN A 39 17.53 -58.44 58.34
C GLN A 39 16.90 -59.83 58.38
N ALA A 40 15.62 -59.93 58.04
CA ALA A 40 14.92 -61.22 57.89
C ALA A 40 15.56 -62.09 56.79
N LEU A 41 15.96 -61.48 55.66
CA LEU A 41 16.66 -62.17 54.58
C LEU A 41 18.04 -62.69 55.01
N SER A 42 18.82 -61.87 55.74
CA SER A 42 20.11 -62.30 56.29
C SER A 42 19.96 -63.46 57.27
N TRP A 43 19.03 -63.37 58.22
CA TRP A 43 18.77 -64.45 59.18
C TRP A 43 18.34 -65.75 58.49
N LEU A 44 17.43 -65.64 57.52
CA LEU A 44 16.94 -66.79 56.76
C LEU A 44 18.09 -67.50 56.03
N LYS A 45 19.03 -66.73 55.45
CA LYS A 45 20.22 -67.24 54.77
C LYS A 45 21.18 -67.93 55.72
N GLU A 46 21.53 -67.31 56.85
CA GLU A 46 22.44 -67.87 57.85
C GLU A 46 21.94 -69.21 58.41
N MET A 47 20.64 -69.31 58.71
CA MET A 47 20.03 -70.56 59.20
C MET A 47 20.19 -71.74 58.22
N GLY A 48 20.12 -71.49 56.92
CA GLY A 48 20.33 -72.52 55.90
C GLY A 48 21.78 -72.97 55.78
N GLU A 49 22.72 -72.04 55.92
CA GLU A 49 24.16 -72.32 55.86
C GLU A 49 24.66 -73.08 57.10
N GLU A 50 24.13 -72.78 58.29
CA GLU A 50 24.51 -73.45 59.54
C GLU A 50 24.04 -74.91 59.62
N SER A 51 22.86 -75.22 59.07
CA SER A 51 22.19 -76.51 59.25
C SER A 51 22.14 -77.39 57.99
N GLY A 52 22.38 -76.82 56.80
CA GLY A 52 22.30 -77.49 55.51
C GLY A 52 20.88 -77.79 55.02
N GLU A 53 19.85 -77.53 55.84
CA GLU A 53 18.44 -77.76 55.56
C GLU A 53 17.54 -76.84 56.41
N TRP A 54 16.46 -76.29 55.85
CA TRP A 54 15.43 -75.65 56.67
C TRP A 54 14.42 -76.73 57.07
N LYS A 55 14.70 -77.42 58.19
CA LYS A 55 14.02 -78.64 58.65
C LYS A 55 12.48 -78.56 58.62
N ASN A 56 11.85 -79.51 57.92
CA ASN A 56 10.41 -79.77 58.01
C ASN A 56 10.11 -81.28 58.03
N ALA A 57 10.21 -81.94 59.18
CA ALA A 57 9.80 -83.35 59.33
C ALA A 57 10.31 -84.32 58.23
N GLY A 58 11.45 -84.00 57.60
CA GLY A 58 12.00 -84.76 56.47
C GLY A 58 11.28 -84.56 55.13
N LEU A 59 10.67 -83.40 54.86
CA LEU A 59 10.09 -83.00 53.56
C LEU A 59 10.80 -81.74 53.02
N PRO A 60 10.81 -81.50 51.69
CA PRO A 60 11.59 -80.41 51.10
C PRO A 60 10.94 -79.02 51.20
N ASN A 61 9.66 -78.94 51.59
CA ASN A 61 8.82 -77.75 51.42
C ASN A 61 9.40 -76.47 52.05
N PHE A 62 9.90 -76.52 53.29
CA PHE A 62 10.44 -75.32 53.96
C PHE A 62 11.76 -74.86 53.33
N THR A 63 12.64 -75.80 52.98
CA THR A 63 13.86 -75.52 52.22
C THR A 63 13.51 -74.91 50.86
N CYS A 64 12.51 -75.45 50.17
CA CYS A 64 12.05 -74.92 48.88
C CYS A 64 11.55 -73.48 48.98
N ASN A 65 10.69 -73.18 49.96
CA ASN A 65 10.14 -71.84 50.16
C ASN A 65 11.22 -70.82 50.56
N ALA A 66 12.15 -71.21 51.44
CA ALA A 66 13.26 -70.35 51.84
C ALA A 66 14.15 -69.97 50.64
N MET A 67 14.49 -70.97 49.80
CA MET A 67 15.30 -70.76 48.60
C MET A 67 14.59 -69.89 47.57
N ALA A 68 13.28 -70.08 47.37
CA ALA A 68 12.52 -69.26 46.43
C ALA A 68 12.55 -67.77 46.82
N VAL A 69 12.33 -67.46 48.09
CA VAL A 69 12.36 -66.08 48.62
C VAL A 69 13.76 -65.47 48.54
N LEU A 70 14.80 -66.22 48.94
CA LEU A 70 16.19 -65.75 48.82
C LEU A 70 16.60 -65.53 47.37
N ARG A 71 16.09 -66.35 46.45
CA ARG A 71 16.32 -66.21 45.02
C ARG A 71 15.72 -64.94 44.45
N GLU A 72 14.43 -64.71 44.71
CA GLU A 72 13.71 -63.53 44.19
C GLU A 72 14.39 -62.22 44.63
N GLU A 73 14.97 -62.20 45.85
CA GLU A 73 15.72 -61.07 46.40
C GLU A 73 17.21 -61.06 46.00
N LYS A 74 17.62 -61.86 45.01
CA LYS A 74 18.99 -61.97 44.46
C LYS A 74 20.06 -62.32 45.51
N ASN A 75 19.68 -63.08 46.52
CA ASN A 75 20.53 -63.52 47.62
C ASN A 75 20.73 -65.04 47.65
N GLU A 76 20.70 -65.67 46.45
CA GLU A 76 20.74 -67.12 46.24
C GLU A 76 21.87 -67.84 47.02
N THR A 77 21.56 -69.04 47.49
CA THR A 77 22.50 -70.04 48.04
C THR A 77 22.20 -71.41 47.44
N ASP A 78 23.19 -72.31 47.40
CA ASP A 78 22.98 -73.68 46.90
C ASP A 78 22.63 -74.65 48.04
N SER A 79 21.61 -75.50 47.84
CA SER A 79 21.14 -76.44 48.85
C SER A 79 21.66 -77.85 48.58
N THR A 80 22.57 -78.30 49.42
CA THR A 80 23.03 -79.71 49.45
C THR A 80 21.89 -80.65 49.84
N PHE A 81 20.93 -80.21 50.66
CA PHE A 81 19.74 -80.99 51.03
C PHE A 81 18.83 -81.27 49.84
N LEU A 82 18.43 -80.26 49.06
CA LEU A 82 17.56 -80.50 47.89
C LEU A 82 18.26 -81.40 46.87
N THR A 83 19.55 -81.18 46.65
CA THR A 83 20.36 -82.02 45.75
C THR A 83 20.37 -83.49 46.20
N LYS A 84 20.43 -83.75 47.51
CA LYS A 84 20.35 -85.10 48.08
C LYS A 84 18.92 -85.66 48.02
N TRP A 85 17.92 -84.82 48.29
CA TRP A 85 16.50 -85.18 48.19
C TRP A 85 16.16 -85.70 46.80
N GLU A 86 16.55 -84.96 45.76
CA GLU A 86 16.37 -85.27 44.34
C GLU A 86 17.07 -86.60 43.95
N GLN A 87 18.15 -87.00 44.64
CA GLN A 87 18.84 -88.28 44.42
C GLN A 87 18.18 -89.47 45.14
N GLU A 88 17.60 -89.26 46.32
CA GLU A 88 17.01 -90.30 47.15
C GLU A 88 15.53 -90.57 46.80
N HIS A 89 14.82 -89.62 46.18
CA HIS A 89 13.40 -89.70 45.85
C HIS A 89 13.19 -89.63 44.32
N THR A 90 13.21 -90.80 43.66
CA THR A 90 13.09 -90.90 42.19
C THR A 90 11.65 -90.81 41.66
N VAL A 91 10.65 -90.87 42.54
CA VAL A 91 9.23 -90.64 42.22
C VAL A 91 8.73 -89.55 43.16
N LEU A 92 8.47 -88.37 42.60
CA LEU A 92 8.01 -87.18 43.33
C LEU A 92 6.49 -87.04 43.18
N ASN A 93 5.82 -86.61 44.24
CA ASN A 93 4.40 -86.26 44.20
C ASN A 93 4.18 -84.80 43.73
N VAL A 94 2.93 -84.38 43.51
CA VAL A 94 2.62 -83.02 42.99
C VAL A 94 3.13 -81.91 43.92
N ASP A 95 3.00 -82.07 45.24
CA ASP A 95 3.52 -81.11 46.21
C ASP A 95 5.03 -80.92 46.05
N GLU A 96 5.77 -82.04 45.98
CA GLU A 96 7.23 -82.02 45.83
C GLU A 96 7.64 -81.40 44.49
N LEU A 97 6.95 -81.74 43.40
CA LEU A 97 7.20 -81.17 42.07
C LEU A 97 6.98 -79.66 42.06
N ALA A 98 5.87 -79.18 42.63
CA ALA A 98 5.57 -77.75 42.69
C ALA A 98 6.56 -76.97 43.57
N HIS A 99 6.91 -77.49 44.76
CA HIS A 99 7.88 -76.85 45.64
C HIS A 99 9.29 -76.83 45.03
N LEU A 100 9.73 -77.91 44.36
CA LEU A 100 11.03 -77.96 43.68
C LEU A 100 11.06 -77.02 42.46
N ALA A 101 9.97 -76.98 41.68
CA ALA A 101 9.81 -76.02 40.59
C ALA A 101 9.93 -74.58 41.11
N TRP A 102 9.23 -74.24 42.19
CA TRP A 102 9.29 -72.93 42.80
C TRP A 102 10.69 -72.60 43.32
N ALA A 103 11.35 -73.51 44.03
CA ALA A 103 12.67 -73.30 44.64
C ALA A 103 13.82 -73.20 43.64
N ARG A 104 13.79 -73.99 42.57
CA ARG A 104 14.83 -74.00 41.51
C ARG A 104 14.50 -73.03 40.37
N GLY A 105 13.22 -72.70 40.18
CA GLY A 105 12.73 -71.92 39.04
C GLY A 105 12.91 -72.74 37.76
N CYS A 106 12.54 -74.03 37.80
CA CYS A 106 12.83 -74.99 36.75
C CYS A 106 11.54 -75.55 36.14
N GLN A 107 11.33 -75.29 34.84
CA GLN A 107 10.12 -75.69 34.11
C GLN A 107 9.92 -77.20 34.03
N SER A 108 10.99 -78.02 34.02
CA SER A 108 10.86 -79.47 33.86
C SER A 108 10.10 -80.17 34.99
N TYR A 109 10.17 -79.64 36.21
CA TYR A 109 9.38 -80.12 37.35
C TYR A 109 7.88 -79.83 37.16
N LEU A 110 7.55 -78.65 36.61
CA LEU A 110 6.17 -78.30 36.29
C LEU A 110 5.61 -79.13 35.13
N ASP A 111 6.40 -79.36 34.08
CA ASP A 111 5.95 -80.15 32.94
C ASP A 111 5.48 -81.54 33.37
N THR A 112 6.19 -82.15 34.32
CA THR A 112 5.81 -83.42 34.94
C THR A 112 4.50 -83.29 35.73
N ALA A 113 4.33 -82.24 36.54
CA ALA A 113 3.09 -82.01 37.27
C ALA A 113 1.89 -81.78 36.31
N TRP A 114 2.09 -80.99 35.24
CA TRP A 114 1.07 -80.69 34.23
C TRP A 114 0.57 -81.94 33.48
N GLU A 115 1.38 -82.99 33.35
CA GLU A 115 0.95 -84.28 32.81
C GLU A 115 -0.08 -85.00 33.70
N TRP A 116 -0.12 -84.71 35.00
CA TRP A 116 -1.00 -85.34 35.98
C TRP A 116 -2.28 -84.52 36.27
N GLN A 117 -2.61 -83.53 35.43
CA GLN A 117 -3.86 -82.80 35.56
C GLN A 117 -5.08 -83.72 35.33
N ASN A 118 -6.00 -83.74 36.29
CA ASN A 118 -7.24 -84.51 36.19
C ASN A 118 -8.21 -83.91 35.16
N GLU A 119 -9.21 -84.69 34.72
CA GLU A 119 -10.21 -84.23 33.75
C GLU A 119 -11.02 -83.00 34.22
N ASP A 120 -11.18 -82.82 35.53
CA ASP A 120 -11.85 -81.67 36.13
C ASP A 120 -10.99 -80.40 36.15
N GLY A 121 -9.72 -80.49 35.72
CA GLY A 121 -8.76 -79.41 35.66
C GLY A 121 -7.89 -79.26 36.91
N GLY A 122 -8.22 -79.91 38.02
CA GLY A 122 -7.44 -79.84 39.24
C GLY A 122 -6.30 -80.87 39.28
N PHE A 123 -5.55 -80.82 40.37
CA PHE A 123 -4.46 -81.74 40.70
C PHE A 123 -4.73 -82.41 42.04
N GLY A 124 -4.35 -83.68 42.14
CA GLY A 124 -4.24 -84.40 43.40
C GLY A 124 -2.82 -84.90 43.61
N LEU A 125 -2.52 -85.41 44.80
CA LEU A 125 -1.16 -85.75 45.24
C LEU A 125 -0.34 -86.60 44.23
N THR A 126 -0.97 -87.53 43.52
CA THR A 126 -0.34 -88.32 42.43
C THR A 126 -1.36 -88.52 41.30
N GLU A 127 -0.94 -89.07 40.15
CA GLU A 127 -1.80 -89.37 38.98
C GLU A 127 -3.08 -90.18 39.28
N SER A 128 -3.13 -90.88 40.43
CA SER A 128 -4.25 -91.72 40.86
C SER A 128 -5.19 -91.07 41.88
N TYR A 129 -4.87 -89.86 42.35
CA TYR A 129 -5.62 -89.14 43.38
C TYR A 129 -6.60 -88.15 42.77
N THR A 130 -7.74 -87.96 43.45
CA THR A 130 -8.73 -86.94 43.08
C THR A 130 -8.19 -85.54 43.35
N SER A 131 -8.62 -84.58 42.53
CA SER A 131 -8.22 -83.17 42.67
C SER A 131 -8.57 -82.57 44.03
N ASP A 132 -7.70 -81.69 44.53
CA ASP A 132 -7.95 -80.84 45.69
C ASP A 132 -7.43 -79.41 45.47
N VAL A 133 -7.85 -78.49 46.36
CA VAL A 133 -7.56 -77.05 46.21
C VAL A 133 -6.09 -76.74 46.43
N TYR A 134 -5.43 -77.44 47.36
CA TYR A 134 -4.07 -77.10 47.78
C TYR A 134 -3.07 -77.51 46.71
N ASP A 135 -3.16 -78.75 46.21
CA ASP A 135 -2.29 -79.26 45.15
C ASP A 135 -2.44 -78.42 43.87
N THR A 136 -3.69 -78.07 43.52
CA THR A 136 -3.97 -77.22 42.34
C THR A 136 -3.42 -75.80 42.50
N MET A 137 -3.56 -75.21 43.68
CA MET A 137 -3.00 -73.89 43.99
C MET A 137 -1.48 -73.92 43.94
N LEU A 138 -0.82 -74.96 44.46
CA LEU A 138 0.63 -75.09 44.45
C LEU A 138 1.21 -75.16 43.04
N VAL A 139 0.59 -75.94 42.14
CA VAL A 139 1.03 -76.02 40.73
C VAL A 139 0.93 -74.66 40.05
N LEU A 140 -0.18 -73.95 40.24
CA LEU A 140 -0.37 -72.61 39.68
C LEU A 140 0.60 -71.58 40.27
N LEU A 141 0.86 -71.63 41.58
CA LEU A 141 1.83 -70.75 42.23
C LEU A 141 3.26 -71.02 41.72
N ALA A 142 3.64 -72.28 41.55
CA ALA A 142 4.94 -72.66 41.03
C ALA A 142 5.13 -72.26 39.57
N GLN A 143 4.06 -72.27 38.76
CA GLN A 143 4.08 -71.78 37.37
C GLN A 143 4.46 -70.31 37.26
N GLU A 144 3.94 -69.46 38.16
CA GLU A 144 4.30 -68.03 38.20
C GLU A 144 5.79 -67.84 38.48
N ALA A 145 6.33 -68.59 39.44
CA ALA A 145 7.72 -68.44 39.84
C ALA A 145 8.76 -68.93 38.82
N VAL A 146 8.39 -69.86 37.93
CA VAL A 146 9.25 -70.28 36.81
C VAL A 146 9.25 -69.24 35.70
N TRP A 147 8.09 -68.63 35.44
CA TRP A 147 7.92 -67.63 34.37
C TRP A 147 8.79 -66.38 34.59
N GLU A 148 8.97 -65.95 35.83
CA GLU A 148 9.82 -64.79 36.17
C GLU A 148 11.33 -65.02 35.96
N LYS A 149 11.83 -66.27 36.03
CA LYS A 149 13.28 -66.56 36.02
C LYS A 149 13.86 -66.79 34.65
N ASP A 150 13.22 -67.64 33.84
CA ASP A 150 13.82 -68.07 32.58
C ASP A 150 13.62 -67.05 31.44
N GLY A 151 12.82 -65.99 31.69
CA GLY A 151 12.50 -64.99 30.67
C GLY A 151 12.05 -65.67 29.38
N LEU A 152 11.29 -66.77 29.53
CA LEU A 152 11.03 -67.74 28.46
C LEU A 152 10.62 -66.99 27.19
N GLU A 153 11.41 -67.17 26.13
CA GLU A 153 11.03 -66.74 24.79
C GLU A 153 9.63 -67.29 24.51
N GLU A 154 8.77 -66.41 23.97
CA GLU A 154 7.41 -66.71 23.53
C GLU A 154 7.33 -68.15 23.00
N ILE A 155 6.50 -69.02 23.61
CA ILE A 155 6.28 -70.38 23.09
C ILE A 155 5.84 -70.25 21.63
N THR A 156 6.76 -70.46 20.69
CA THR A 156 6.55 -70.10 19.27
C THR A 156 5.68 -71.12 18.53
N ASP A 157 5.45 -72.30 19.12
CA ASP A 157 4.50 -73.29 18.61
C ASP A 157 3.08 -73.01 19.12
N SER A 158 2.22 -72.54 18.22
CA SER A 158 0.80 -72.27 18.46
C SER A 158 0.00 -73.44 19.05
N THR A 159 0.50 -74.67 18.94
CA THR A 159 -0.14 -75.88 19.48
C THR A 159 0.19 -76.07 20.95
N GLU A 160 1.45 -75.95 21.34
CA GLU A 160 1.91 -76.04 22.73
C GLU A 160 1.42 -74.85 23.55
N GLN A 161 1.42 -73.65 22.96
CA GLN A 161 0.93 -72.42 23.59
C GLN A 161 -0.59 -72.50 23.89
N LYS A 162 -1.35 -73.08 22.97
CA LYS A 162 -2.79 -73.35 23.17
C LYS A 162 -3.03 -74.46 24.19
N TYR A 163 -2.18 -75.49 24.20
CA TYR A 163 -2.29 -76.62 25.11
C TYR A 163 -1.98 -76.22 26.56
N HIS A 164 -0.92 -75.45 26.77
CA HIS A 164 -0.55 -74.90 28.08
C HIS A 164 -1.60 -73.91 28.60
N SER A 165 -2.08 -73.00 27.75
CA SER A 165 -3.17 -72.07 28.08
C SER A 165 -4.48 -72.79 28.45
N ASP A 166 -4.82 -73.91 27.81
CA ASP A 166 -5.99 -74.72 28.15
C ASP A 166 -5.86 -75.39 29.53
N ARG A 167 -4.68 -75.94 29.85
CA ARG A 167 -4.39 -76.54 31.17
C ARG A 167 -4.47 -75.51 32.30
N MET A 168 -3.86 -74.33 32.12
CA MET A 168 -3.96 -73.23 33.09
C MET A 168 -5.41 -72.78 33.28
N THR A 169 -6.15 -72.59 32.18
CA THR A 169 -7.56 -72.18 32.23
C THR A 169 -8.41 -73.21 32.99
N LYS A 170 -8.17 -74.50 32.78
CA LYS A 170 -8.86 -75.59 33.49
C LYS A 170 -8.54 -75.60 34.99
N ALA A 171 -7.28 -75.41 35.38
CA ALA A 171 -6.88 -75.36 36.78
C ALA A 171 -7.48 -74.14 37.50
N VAL A 172 -7.48 -72.97 36.87
CA VAL A 172 -8.15 -71.77 37.39
C VAL A 172 -9.65 -72.00 37.55
N ASN A 173 -10.32 -72.55 36.53
CA ASN A 173 -11.75 -72.85 36.59
C ASN A 173 -12.08 -73.88 37.67
N TYR A 174 -11.22 -74.88 37.88
CA TYR A 174 -11.34 -75.82 38.98
C TYR A 174 -11.34 -75.08 40.32
N LEU A 175 -10.32 -74.23 40.58
CA LEU A 175 -10.25 -73.45 41.81
C LEU A 175 -11.49 -72.58 42.01
N ILE A 176 -11.90 -71.79 41.02
CA ILE A 176 -13.11 -70.96 41.09
C ILE A 176 -14.34 -71.81 41.45
N GLY A 177 -14.44 -73.02 40.87
CA GLY A 177 -15.52 -73.97 41.15
C GLY A 177 -15.53 -74.54 42.57
N GLN A 178 -14.42 -74.46 43.31
CA GLN A 178 -14.33 -74.90 44.71
C GLN A 178 -14.70 -73.80 45.72
N GLN A 179 -15.01 -72.57 45.28
CA GLN A 179 -15.37 -71.48 46.18
C GLN A 179 -16.67 -71.80 46.95
N LYS A 180 -16.63 -71.63 48.27
CA LYS A 180 -17.77 -71.89 49.16
C LYS A 180 -18.73 -70.71 49.22
N ALA A 181 -19.90 -70.96 49.81
CA ALA A 181 -20.96 -69.95 49.93
C ALA A 181 -20.56 -68.76 50.81
N ASP A 182 -19.65 -68.97 51.77
CA ASP A 182 -19.06 -67.93 52.62
C ASP A 182 -17.97 -67.11 51.90
N GLY A 183 -17.58 -67.50 50.68
CA GLY A 183 -16.55 -66.87 49.86
C GLY A 183 -15.16 -67.46 49.98
N GLY A 184 -14.92 -68.31 50.99
CA GLY A 184 -13.63 -68.93 51.25
C GLY A 184 -13.40 -70.26 50.51
N PHE A 185 -12.23 -70.84 50.74
CA PHE A 185 -11.76 -72.11 50.19
C PHE A 185 -11.29 -73.04 51.31
N GLY A 186 -11.59 -74.33 51.19
CA GLY A 186 -10.95 -75.38 52.02
C GLY A 186 -10.25 -76.40 51.14
N TYR A 187 -9.46 -77.29 51.74
CA TYR A 187 -8.66 -78.29 51.01
C TYR A 187 -9.53 -79.10 50.04
N THR A 188 -10.68 -79.58 50.51
CA THR A 188 -11.68 -80.24 49.69
C THR A 188 -13.02 -79.50 49.71
N LYS A 189 -13.91 -79.87 48.78
CA LYS A 189 -15.29 -79.37 48.71
C LYS A 189 -16.14 -79.63 49.97
N PHE A 190 -15.70 -80.54 50.85
CA PHE A 190 -16.45 -80.94 52.06
C PHE A 190 -15.92 -80.29 53.34
N ASP A 191 -14.73 -79.69 53.30
CA ASP A 191 -14.12 -79.06 54.48
C ASP A 191 -14.80 -77.73 54.83
N ILE A 192 -14.43 -77.11 55.95
CA ILE A 192 -14.73 -75.69 56.20
C ILE A 192 -13.74 -74.80 55.42
N SER A 193 -14.05 -73.51 55.27
CA SER A 193 -13.09 -72.56 54.68
C SER A 193 -11.91 -72.36 55.62
N VAL A 194 -10.70 -72.33 55.04
CA VAL A 194 -9.42 -72.15 55.74
C VAL A 194 -8.89 -70.77 55.37
N PRO A 195 -8.73 -69.83 56.32
CA PRO A 195 -8.38 -68.45 56.00
C PRO A 195 -7.07 -68.29 55.22
N GLU A 196 -6.00 -68.97 55.64
CA GLU A 196 -4.70 -68.90 54.97
C GLU A 196 -4.74 -69.45 53.53
N LEU A 197 -5.47 -70.55 53.32
CA LEU A 197 -5.62 -71.16 52.01
C LEU A 197 -6.43 -70.24 51.09
N SER A 198 -7.49 -69.63 51.62
CA SER A 198 -8.36 -68.73 50.88
C SER A 198 -7.59 -67.50 50.37
N ALA A 199 -6.76 -66.90 51.23
CA ALA A 199 -5.89 -65.80 50.85
C ALA A 199 -4.90 -66.19 49.75
N GLN A 200 -4.26 -67.36 49.87
CA GLN A 200 -3.30 -67.85 48.87
C GLN A 200 -3.95 -68.19 47.53
N VAL A 201 -5.14 -68.80 47.52
CA VAL A 201 -5.93 -68.99 46.30
C VAL A 201 -6.24 -67.63 45.66
N GLY A 202 -6.62 -66.63 46.46
CA GLY A 202 -6.84 -65.26 45.98
C GLY A 202 -5.60 -64.65 45.30
N ILE A 203 -4.43 -64.80 45.92
CA ILE A 203 -3.15 -64.35 45.33
C ILE A 203 -2.88 -65.06 44.01
N VAL A 204 -3.07 -66.38 43.94
CA VAL A 204 -2.87 -67.17 42.72
C VAL A 204 -3.83 -66.76 41.61
N LEU A 205 -5.10 -66.50 41.92
CA LEU A 205 -6.07 -66.01 40.93
C LEU A 205 -5.66 -64.61 40.40
N LEU A 206 -5.14 -63.73 41.26
CA LEU A 206 -4.63 -62.42 40.85
C LEU A 206 -3.40 -62.56 39.94
N LEU A 207 -2.46 -63.46 40.26
CA LEU A 207 -1.29 -63.73 39.43
C LEU A 207 -1.70 -64.29 38.06
N ALA A 208 -2.64 -65.24 38.04
CA ALA A 208 -3.24 -65.79 36.82
C ALA A 208 -4.14 -64.80 36.04
N SER A 209 -4.23 -63.53 36.46
CA SER A 209 -4.98 -62.46 35.78
C SER A 209 -6.45 -62.80 35.51
N VAL A 210 -7.12 -63.43 36.47
CA VAL A 210 -8.51 -63.85 36.35
C VAL A 210 -9.44 -62.64 36.30
N ASP A 211 -10.23 -62.50 35.24
CA ASP A 211 -11.28 -61.47 35.12
C ASP A 211 -12.64 -62.02 35.57
N ASN A 212 -12.84 -62.14 36.89
CA ASN A 212 -14.09 -62.59 37.49
C ASN A 212 -14.44 -61.80 38.75
N ALA A 213 -15.11 -60.66 38.58
CA ALA A 213 -15.49 -59.79 39.70
C ALA A 213 -16.25 -60.54 40.82
N SER A 214 -17.13 -61.49 40.47
CA SER A 214 -17.93 -62.22 41.46
C SER A 214 -17.11 -63.13 42.37
N VAL A 215 -15.99 -63.71 41.90
CA VAL A 215 -15.15 -64.55 42.76
C VAL A 215 -14.41 -63.69 43.78
N TYR A 216 -13.90 -62.53 43.34
CA TYR A 216 -13.19 -61.60 44.22
C TYR A 216 -14.11 -60.92 45.21
N GLU A 217 -15.30 -60.44 44.83
CA GLU A 217 -16.23 -59.80 45.78
C GLU A 217 -16.54 -60.68 47.00
N LYS A 218 -16.75 -61.99 46.76
CA LYS A 218 -17.00 -62.97 47.82
C LYS A 218 -15.75 -63.27 48.64
N LEU A 219 -14.60 -63.43 47.99
CA LEU A 219 -13.34 -63.72 48.65
C LEU A 219 -12.83 -62.53 49.47
N ASP A 220 -12.91 -61.32 48.93
CA ASP A 220 -12.63 -60.05 49.58
C ASP A 220 -13.45 -59.93 50.87
N SER A 221 -14.77 -60.15 50.77
CA SER A 221 -15.68 -60.14 51.92
C SER A 221 -15.27 -61.18 52.97
N TYR A 222 -14.95 -62.41 52.56
CA TYR A 222 -14.49 -63.46 53.46
C TYR A 222 -13.19 -63.06 54.18
N CYS A 223 -12.16 -62.68 53.42
CA CYS A 223 -10.84 -62.31 53.93
C CYS A 223 -10.90 -61.09 54.87
N GLN A 224 -11.67 -60.06 54.52
CA GLN A 224 -11.86 -58.88 55.38
C GLN A 224 -12.56 -59.24 56.70
N ASN A 225 -13.52 -60.17 56.68
CA ASN A 225 -14.25 -60.59 57.88
C ASN A 225 -13.40 -61.42 58.86
N VAL A 226 -12.44 -62.21 58.35
CA VAL A 226 -11.57 -63.07 59.17
C VAL A 226 -10.23 -62.42 59.52
N PHE A 227 -9.87 -61.31 58.86
CA PHE A 227 -8.66 -60.56 59.16
C PHE A 227 -8.83 -59.69 60.41
N THR A 228 -7.97 -59.92 61.40
CA THR A 228 -7.97 -59.22 62.69
C THR A 228 -6.70 -58.40 62.92
N ALA A 229 -5.67 -58.59 62.07
CA ALA A 229 -4.32 -58.08 62.26
C ALA A 229 -3.67 -58.52 63.59
N ASP A 230 -4.11 -59.66 64.16
CA ASP A 230 -3.45 -60.30 65.30
C ASP A 230 -2.25 -61.11 64.83
N PHE A 231 -1.07 -60.51 64.86
CA PHE A 231 0.18 -61.12 64.44
C PHE A 231 0.88 -61.93 65.54
N SER A 232 0.18 -62.43 66.56
CA SER A 232 0.77 -63.31 67.60
C SER A 232 1.40 -64.58 67.02
N GLU A 233 2.32 -65.23 67.75
CA GLU A 233 3.02 -66.46 67.30
C GLU A 233 2.06 -67.57 66.86
N GLU A 234 0.89 -67.72 67.50
CA GLU A 234 -0.10 -68.74 67.15
C GLU A 234 -0.89 -68.44 65.86
N THR A 235 -1.07 -67.16 65.52
CA THR A 235 -1.94 -66.69 64.43
C THR A 235 -1.19 -66.05 63.28
N PHE A 236 0.12 -65.82 63.42
CA PHE A 236 0.94 -65.00 62.51
C PHE A 236 0.78 -65.41 61.06
N LEU A 237 0.99 -66.69 60.74
CA LEU A 237 0.96 -67.18 59.36
C LEU A 237 -0.39 -66.92 58.67
N GLU A 238 -1.47 -67.17 59.39
CA GLU A 238 -2.83 -66.99 58.88
C GLU A 238 -3.08 -65.51 58.57
N GLN A 239 -2.83 -64.66 59.56
CA GLN A 239 -3.08 -63.22 59.47
C GLN A 239 -2.13 -62.53 58.49
N ALA A 240 -0.89 -62.98 58.35
CA ALA A 240 0.07 -62.43 57.39
C ALA A 240 -0.28 -62.77 55.95
N LYS A 241 -0.80 -63.98 55.67
CA LYS A 241 -1.31 -64.34 54.34
C LYS A 241 -2.56 -63.57 53.98
N LEU A 242 -3.49 -63.43 54.93
CA LEU A 242 -4.68 -62.58 54.77
C LEU A 242 -4.29 -61.13 54.49
N ALA A 243 -3.36 -60.57 55.26
CA ALA A 243 -2.85 -59.22 55.03
C ALA A 243 -2.24 -59.08 53.64
N GLY A 244 -1.43 -60.06 53.18
CA GLY A 244 -0.81 -60.01 51.85
C GLY A 244 -1.85 -59.95 50.72
N TYR A 245 -2.90 -60.77 50.80
CA TYR A 245 -4.01 -60.70 49.85
C TYR A 245 -4.74 -59.35 49.91
N LEU A 246 -5.03 -58.85 51.11
CA LEU A 246 -5.76 -57.59 51.29
C LEU A 246 -4.95 -56.37 50.85
N TYR A 247 -3.63 -56.33 51.06
CA TYR A 247 -2.75 -55.29 50.51
C TYR A 247 -2.77 -55.32 48.98
N LYS A 248 -2.65 -56.50 48.38
CA LYS A 248 -2.67 -56.67 46.92
C LYS A 248 -4.02 -56.28 46.29
N ARG A 249 -5.12 -56.41 47.04
CA ARG A 249 -6.47 -55.97 46.66
C ARG A 249 -6.77 -54.51 47.03
N GLU A 250 -5.86 -53.83 47.73
CA GLU A 250 -6.04 -52.47 48.28
C GLU A 250 -7.24 -52.37 49.26
N LEU A 251 -7.43 -53.39 50.11
CA LEU A 251 -8.58 -53.57 51.01
C LEU A 251 -8.25 -53.49 52.50
N ILE A 252 -7.03 -53.04 52.86
CA ILE A 252 -6.64 -52.77 54.25
C ILE A 252 -7.22 -51.43 54.69
N ASN A 253 -7.96 -51.43 55.80
CA ASN A 253 -8.63 -50.23 56.31
C ASN A 253 -7.68 -49.24 57.00
N ASP A 254 -6.68 -49.75 57.73
CA ASP A 254 -5.70 -48.95 58.49
C ASP A 254 -4.31 -49.56 58.25
N THR A 255 -3.64 -49.10 57.20
CA THR A 255 -2.31 -49.61 56.80
C THR A 255 -1.27 -49.30 57.86
N ASP A 256 -1.34 -48.12 58.48
CA ASP A 256 -0.37 -47.68 59.51
C ASP A 256 -0.41 -48.59 60.74
N ASP A 257 -1.59 -48.97 61.23
CA ASP A 257 -1.73 -49.89 62.38
C ASP A 257 -1.23 -51.30 62.04
N VAL A 258 -1.56 -51.81 60.85
CA VAL A 258 -1.12 -53.14 60.40
C VAL A 258 0.40 -53.20 60.26
N GLU A 259 1.02 -52.22 59.58
CA GLU A 259 2.47 -52.15 59.40
C GLU A 259 3.20 -52.00 60.74
N LYS A 260 2.66 -51.20 61.66
CA LYS A 260 3.21 -51.06 63.01
C LYS A 260 3.19 -52.36 63.79
N LYS A 261 2.07 -53.11 63.75
CA LYS A 261 1.95 -54.41 64.42
C LYS A 261 2.86 -55.46 63.78
N LEU A 262 2.99 -55.45 62.46
CA LEU A 262 3.89 -56.34 61.72
C LEU A 262 5.35 -56.10 62.10
N ASN A 263 5.80 -54.85 62.12
CA ASN A 263 7.17 -54.50 62.51
C ASN A 263 7.51 -54.90 63.96
N ALA A 264 6.51 -55.03 64.84
CA ALA A 264 6.71 -55.39 66.23
C ALA A 264 7.00 -56.88 66.47
N VAL A 265 6.74 -57.77 65.49
CA VAL A 265 6.94 -59.22 65.65
C VAL A 265 8.36 -59.69 65.32
N GLN A 266 9.15 -58.84 64.66
CA GLN A 266 10.53 -59.17 64.29
C GLN A 266 11.47 -59.04 65.50
N ALA A 267 12.21 -60.10 65.79
CA ALA A 267 13.24 -60.13 66.82
C ALA A 267 14.51 -59.38 66.38
N GLU A 268 15.40 -59.11 67.33
CA GLU A 268 16.67 -58.41 67.08
C GLU A 268 17.61 -59.17 66.14
N ASP A 269 17.48 -60.49 66.00
CA ASP A 269 18.27 -61.30 65.06
C ASP A 269 17.70 -61.26 63.63
N GLY A 270 16.54 -60.61 63.42
CA GLY A 270 15.84 -60.53 62.15
C GLY A 270 14.76 -61.60 61.95
N SER A 271 14.70 -62.61 62.81
CA SER A 271 13.70 -63.67 62.75
C SER A 271 12.31 -63.19 63.18
N VAL A 272 11.27 -63.89 62.74
CA VAL A 272 9.93 -63.79 63.31
C VAL A 272 9.69 -65.03 64.15
N TYR A 273 9.55 -64.85 65.47
CA TYR A 273 9.39 -65.92 66.48
C TYR A 273 10.46 -67.02 66.44
N GLY A 274 11.65 -66.75 65.88
CA GLY A 274 12.68 -67.78 65.66
C GLY A 274 12.26 -68.88 64.66
N SER A 275 11.21 -68.65 63.89
CA SER A 275 10.57 -69.60 62.99
C SER A 275 10.89 -69.29 61.53
N VAL A 276 11.41 -70.28 60.81
CA VAL A 276 11.71 -70.16 59.37
C VAL A 276 10.44 -69.84 58.58
N LYS A 277 9.33 -70.52 58.91
CA LYS A 277 8.06 -70.39 58.21
C LYS A 277 7.46 -68.99 58.36
N ASP A 278 7.52 -68.45 59.57
CA ASP A 278 6.97 -67.13 59.88
C ASP A 278 7.88 -66.03 59.31
N THR A 279 9.20 -66.22 59.36
CA THR A 279 10.15 -65.28 58.75
C THR A 279 9.99 -65.19 57.23
N ILE A 280 9.77 -66.33 56.55
CA ILE A 280 9.45 -66.36 55.11
C ILE A 280 8.16 -65.57 54.84
N GLN A 281 7.10 -65.83 55.61
CA GLN A 281 5.82 -65.18 55.37
C GLN A 281 5.87 -63.67 55.68
N TYR A 282 6.68 -63.25 56.66
CA TYR A 282 6.98 -61.85 56.93
C TYR A 282 7.63 -61.15 55.74
N ILE A 283 8.66 -61.76 55.15
CA ILE A 283 9.35 -61.21 53.96
C ILE A 283 8.36 -61.02 52.80
N LEU A 284 7.53 -62.03 52.53
CA LEU A 284 6.51 -61.96 51.48
C LEU A 284 5.48 -60.84 51.73
N LEU A 285 5.04 -60.65 52.98
CA LEU A 285 4.10 -59.58 53.31
C LEU A 285 4.73 -58.19 53.17
N VAL A 286 5.96 -57.99 53.66
CA VAL A 286 6.67 -56.71 53.52
C VAL A 286 6.85 -56.35 52.04
N ARG A 287 7.11 -57.34 51.17
CA ARG A 287 7.17 -57.12 49.72
C ARG A 287 5.87 -56.58 49.14
N GLU A 288 4.72 -57.13 49.54
CA GLU A 288 3.41 -56.66 49.06
C GLU A 288 3.10 -55.24 49.58
N ILE A 289 3.54 -54.90 50.81
CA ILE A 289 3.43 -53.54 51.37
C ILE A 289 4.30 -52.55 50.58
N GLU A 290 5.54 -52.90 50.26
CA GLU A 290 6.42 -52.06 49.43
C GLU A 290 5.80 -51.77 48.05
N GLN A 291 5.14 -52.77 47.43
CA GLN A 291 4.44 -52.59 46.16
C GLN A 291 3.20 -51.70 46.27
N TYR A 292 2.44 -51.81 47.37
CA TYR A 292 1.26 -50.98 47.64
C TYR A 292 1.59 -49.48 47.64
N HIS A 293 2.75 -49.09 48.19
CA HIS A 293 3.20 -47.69 48.28
C HIS A 293 3.94 -47.16 47.04
N SER A 294 4.05 -47.94 45.96
CA SER A 294 4.72 -47.50 44.72
C SER A 294 3.87 -46.49 43.92
N LEU A 295 4.50 -45.50 43.26
CA LEU A 295 3.79 -44.51 42.44
C LEU A 295 3.12 -45.15 41.22
N LYS A 296 1.82 -44.95 41.08
CA LYS A 296 1.00 -45.33 39.92
C LYS A 296 0.44 -44.05 39.29
N PHE A 297 1.06 -43.54 38.23
CA PHE A 297 0.65 -42.31 37.54
C PHE A 297 0.50 -42.52 36.03
N GLU A 298 -0.63 -42.06 35.48
CA GLU A 298 -0.91 -42.12 34.05
C GLU A 298 -1.65 -40.85 33.59
N ILE A 299 -1.18 -40.21 32.51
CA ILE A 299 -1.92 -39.14 31.82
C ILE A 299 -2.75 -39.74 30.68
N LYS A 300 -4.06 -39.82 30.88
CA LYS A 300 -5.03 -40.32 29.90
C LYS A 300 -5.15 -39.37 28.72
N ASN A 301 -5.34 -38.08 28.98
CA ASN A 301 -5.59 -37.08 27.94
C ASN A 301 -4.94 -35.72 28.25
N LEU A 302 -4.57 -34.98 27.21
CA LEU A 302 -4.02 -33.63 27.28
C LEU A 302 -4.60 -32.83 26.11
N ILE A 303 -5.39 -31.80 26.43
CA ILE A 303 -6.02 -30.93 25.43
C ILE A 303 -5.67 -29.49 25.80
N THR A 304 -5.22 -28.71 24.83
CA THR A 304 -5.04 -27.26 24.96
C THR A 304 -5.92 -26.57 23.92
N GLU A 305 -6.74 -25.63 24.37
CA GLU A 305 -7.58 -24.79 23.51
C GLU A 305 -7.13 -23.33 23.59
N ALA A 306 -7.18 -22.62 22.47
CA ALA A 306 -6.95 -21.18 22.40
C ALA A 306 -8.29 -20.45 22.24
N ASP A 307 -8.40 -19.26 22.78
CA ASP A 307 -9.53 -18.35 22.52
C ASP A 307 -9.61 -17.92 21.04
N ASN A 308 -8.47 -17.86 20.35
CA ASN A 308 -8.38 -17.62 18.92
C ASN A 308 -7.31 -18.50 18.25
N TYR A 309 -7.68 -19.17 17.16
CA TYR A 309 -6.80 -19.99 16.32
C TYR A 309 -6.26 -19.25 15.09
N VAL A 310 -6.71 -18.02 14.86
CA VAL A 310 -6.29 -17.15 13.75
C VAL A 310 -5.43 -16.02 14.29
N LEU A 311 -4.22 -15.89 13.77
CA LEU A 311 -3.30 -14.79 14.05
C LEU A 311 -3.39 -13.77 12.91
N GLU A 312 -3.50 -12.49 13.24
CA GLU A 312 -3.38 -11.39 12.28
C GLU A 312 -1.90 -11.12 12.03
N ALA A 313 -1.51 -11.07 10.76
CA ALA A 313 -0.14 -10.73 10.39
C ALA A 313 0.24 -9.31 10.87
N ASP A 314 1.49 -9.18 11.31
CA ASP A 314 2.20 -7.96 11.69
C ASP A 314 1.58 -7.18 12.87
N ARG A 315 0.69 -7.81 13.64
CA ARG A 315 0.07 -7.24 14.83
C ARG A 315 0.47 -7.99 16.10
N LYS A 316 0.71 -7.24 17.19
CA LYS A 316 0.84 -7.83 18.52
C LYS A 316 -0.55 -8.19 19.05
N GLN A 317 -0.75 -9.46 19.36
CA GLN A 317 -2.00 -9.98 19.90
C GLN A 317 -1.76 -10.87 21.11
N GLN A 318 -2.73 -10.91 22.03
CA GLN A 318 -2.70 -11.74 23.22
C GLN A 318 -3.64 -12.92 23.03
N VAL A 319 -3.14 -14.14 23.19
CA VAL A 319 -3.90 -15.39 23.05
C VAL A 319 -4.04 -16.03 24.42
N SER A 320 -5.28 -16.33 24.83
CA SER A 320 -5.59 -17.04 26.06
C SER A 320 -5.64 -18.54 25.79
N LEU A 321 -5.03 -19.33 26.67
CA LEU A 321 -4.87 -20.77 26.54
C LEU A 321 -5.53 -21.46 27.73
N GLN A 322 -6.36 -22.47 27.47
CA GLN A 322 -6.92 -23.34 28.49
C GLN A 322 -6.48 -24.79 28.24
N THR A 323 -5.75 -25.35 29.20
CA THR A 323 -5.28 -26.74 29.16
C THR A 323 -6.08 -27.60 30.11
N THR A 324 -6.58 -28.73 29.60
CA THR A 324 -7.27 -29.77 30.37
C THR A 324 -6.44 -31.06 30.34
N ILE A 325 -6.12 -31.58 31.52
CA ILE A 325 -5.30 -32.78 31.71
C ILE A 325 -6.13 -33.82 32.44
N GLN A 326 -6.35 -34.98 31.83
CA GLN A 326 -7.04 -36.11 32.46
C GLN A 326 -6.03 -37.16 32.87
N TYR A 327 -6.09 -37.61 34.11
CA TYR A 327 -5.04 -38.46 34.69
C TYR A 327 -5.58 -39.46 35.71
N THR A 328 -4.71 -40.37 36.16
CA THR A 328 -4.96 -41.26 37.31
C THR A 328 -3.70 -41.32 38.14
N ILE A 329 -3.85 -41.19 39.45
CA ILE A 329 -2.73 -41.15 40.38
C ILE A 329 -3.15 -41.74 41.73
N ASN A 330 -2.24 -42.48 42.39
CA ASN A 330 -2.47 -43.03 43.73
C ASN A 330 -1.93 -42.15 44.87
N GLN A 331 -1.02 -41.22 44.59
CA GLN A 331 -0.44 -40.25 45.55
C GLN A 331 -0.32 -38.85 44.94
N GLU A 332 -0.11 -37.80 45.73
CA GLU A 332 0.04 -36.44 45.20
C GLU A 332 1.36 -36.25 44.43
N MET A 333 1.35 -35.46 43.34
CA MET A 333 2.55 -35.17 42.54
C MET A 333 2.53 -33.80 41.88
N LYS A 334 3.68 -33.11 41.90
CA LYS A 334 3.88 -31.82 41.24
C LYS A 334 4.41 -31.98 39.81
N ALA A 335 4.00 -31.07 38.93
CA ALA A 335 4.37 -31.03 37.52
C ALA A 335 4.50 -29.59 37.01
N VAL A 336 5.09 -29.43 35.83
CA VAL A 336 5.14 -28.16 35.09
C VAL A 336 4.44 -28.34 33.74
N ILE A 337 3.60 -27.38 33.37
CA ILE A 337 3.00 -27.29 32.03
C ILE A 337 3.76 -26.23 31.25
N ARG A 338 4.40 -26.63 30.17
CA ARG A 338 5.15 -25.74 29.29
C ARG A 338 4.37 -25.51 27.99
N TYR A 339 4.19 -24.25 27.64
CA TYR A 339 3.65 -23.79 26.36
C TYR A 339 4.80 -23.23 25.53
N THR A 340 5.11 -23.86 24.41
CA THR A 340 6.18 -23.45 23.50
C THR A 340 5.57 -23.04 22.17
N LEU A 341 5.77 -21.78 21.77
CA LEU A 341 5.39 -21.29 20.45
C LEU A 341 6.58 -21.43 19.50
N LEU A 342 6.33 -22.10 18.37
CA LEU A 342 7.30 -22.28 17.31
C LEU A 342 6.92 -21.47 16.08
N GLU A 343 7.89 -20.77 15.49
CA GLU A 343 7.81 -20.12 14.18
C GLU A 343 8.68 -20.90 13.20
N ASP A 344 8.11 -21.47 12.15
CA ASP A 344 8.82 -22.30 11.16
C ASP A 344 9.68 -23.43 11.78
N GLY A 345 9.26 -23.92 12.95
CA GLY A 345 9.96 -24.95 13.71
C GLY A 345 11.01 -24.43 14.71
N GLU A 346 11.28 -23.13 14.74
CA GLU A 346 12.17 -22.49 15.70
C GLU A 346 11.39 -21.97 16.92
N ILE A 347 11.94 -22.16 18.12
CA ILE A 347 11.29 -21.70 19.35
C ILE A 347 11.41 -20.18 19.44
N ILE A 348 10.28 -19.48 19.47
CA ILE A 348 10.25 -18.02 19.63
C ILE A 348 9.77 -17.58 21.00
N LYS A 349 9.00 -18.43 21.72
CA LYS A 349 8.49 -18.11 23.05
C LYS A 349 8.16 -19.35 23.86
N THR A 350 8.34 -19.25 25.18
CA THR A 350 7.96 -20.28 26.14
C THR A 350 7.28 -19.64 27.36
N GLU A 351 6.23 -20.28 27.86
CA GLU A 351 5.51 -19.92 29.10
C GLU A 351 5.31 -21.18 29.94
N GLU A 352 5.44 -21.10 31.25
CA GLU A 352 5.33 -22.25 32.15
C GLU A 352 4.34 -22.02 33.30
N LYS A 353 3.60 -23.06 33.69
CA LYS A 353 2.67 -23.06 34.83
C LYS A 353 2.87 -24.28 35.70
N GLU A 354 2.84 -24.10 37.02
CA GLU A 354 2.88 -25.22 37.95
C GLU A 354 1.52 -25.94 38.02
N CYS A 355 1.58 -27.26 38.17
CA CYS A 355 0.43 -28.15 38.27
C CYS A 355 0.60 -29.12 39.44
N LEU A 356 -0.47 -29.41 40.17
CA LEU A 356 -0.51 -30.42 41.23
C LEU A 356 -1.55 -31.48 40.89
N PHE A 357 -1.10 -32.73 40.71
CA PHE A 357 -1.96 -33.89 40.53
C PHE A 357 -2.30 -34.51 41.88
N ILE A 358 -3.59 -34.69 42.15
CA ILE A 358 -4.12 -35.18 43.42
C ILE A 358 -4.85 -36.52 43.20
N PRO A 359 -4.72 -37.52 44.09
CA PRO A 359 -5.45 -38.77 44.01
C PRO A 359 -6.97 -38.57 43.98
N LYS A 360 -7.68 -39.49 43.32
CA LYS A 360 -9.15 -39.49 43.14
C LYS A 360 -9.71 -38.32 42.31
N GLN A 361 -8.91 -37.33 41.94
CA GLN A 361 -9.26 -36.37 40.91
C GLN A 361 -8.96 -36.97 39.53
N GLU A 362 -9.88 -36.78 38.60
CA GLU A 362 -9.77 -37.33 37.24
C GLU A 362 -9.26 -36.28 36.23
N GLU A 363 -9.29 -35.00 36.58
CA GLU A 363 -9.01 -33.88 35.69
C GLU A 363 -8.40 -32.67 36.41
N GLN A 364 -7.46 -31.98 35.74
CA GLN A 364 -6.90 -30.70 36.15
C GLN A 364 -6.99 -29.69 34.99
N LYS A 365 -7.36 -28.44 35.30
CA LYS A 365 -7.43 -27.33 34.34
C LYS A 365 -6.45 -26.21 34.67
N ILE A 366 -5.82 -25.65 33.64
CA ILE A 366 -4.78 -24.63 33.77
C ILE A 366 -4.96 -23.59 32.68
N ASP A 367 -5.01 -22.32 33.07
CA ASP A 367 -5.08 -21.20 32.14
C ASP A 367 -3.70 -20.53 31.99
N ALA A 368 -3.37 -20.08 30.77
CA ALA A 368 -2.17 -19.33 30.45
C ALA A 368 -2.48 -18.25 29.40
N VAL A 369 -1.57 -17.29 29.25
CA VAL A 369 -1.72 -16.18 28.29
C VAL A 369 -0.40 -16.00 27.57
N MET A 370 -0.45 -15.77 26.25
CA MET A 370 0.73 -15.61 25.42
C MET A 370 0.57 -14.45 24.45
N ASP A 371 1.45 -13.44 24.53
CA ASP A 371 1.58 -12.42 23.48
C ASP A 371 2.31 -13.01 22.25
N ILE A 372 1.74 -12.84 21.07
CA ILE A 372 2.23 -13.34 19.78
C ILE A 372 2.25 -12.19 18.76
N VAL A 373 3.29 -12.15 17.92
CA VAL A 373 3.36 -11.31 16.72
C VAL A 373 3.62 -12.24 15.55
N ALA A 374 2.63 -12.39 14.67
CA ALA A 374 2.74 -13.29 13.52
C ALA A 374 3.23 -12.52 12.29
N THR A 375 4.03 -13.15 11.44
CA THR A 375 4.47 -12.60 10.15
C THR A 375 3.80 -13.35 9.01
N GLU A 376 3.39 -12.64 7.95
CA GLU A 376 2.77 -13.25 6.78
C GLU A 376 3.67 -14.34 6.16
N GLY A 377 3.07 -15.48 5.79
CA GLY A 377 3.77 -16.59 5.13
C GLY A 377 4.59 -17.50 6.05
N ARG A 378 4.64 -17.20 7.35
CA ARG A 378 5.26 -18.05 8.38
C ARG A 378 4.25 -19.04 8.96
N THR A 379 4.77 -20.15 9.51
CA THR A 379 3.98 -21.15 10.21
C THR A 379 4.14 -21.01 11.72
N TYR A 380 3.03 -21.06 12.46
CA TYR A 380 3.02 -20.94 13.92
C TYR A 380 2.37 -22.17 14.56
N VAL A 381 3.10 -22.83 15.45
CA VAL A 381 2.67 -24.05 16.15
C VAL A 381 2.75 -23.81 17.65
N LEU A 382 1.68 -24.08 18.38
CA LEU A 382 1.72 -24.15 19.84
C LEU A 382 1.91 -25.60 20.28
N ARG A 383 3.01 -25.86 20.98
CA ARG A 383 3.28 -27.12 21.68
C ARG A 383 3.00 -26.96 23.16
N THR A 384 2.21 -27.87 23.73
CA THR A 384 1.96 -27.96 25.18
C THR A 384 2.52 -29.26 25.73
N GLU A 385 3.36 -29.18 26.76
CA GLU A 385 4.05 -30.31 27.37
C GLU A 385 3.77 -30.38 28.87
N VAL A 386 3.56 -31.60 29.40
CA VAL A 386 3.52 -31.88 30.84
C VAL A 386 4.86 -32.49 31.24
N LEU A 387 5.56 -31.86 32.17
CA LEU A 387 6.90 -32.24 32.61
C LEU A 387 6.94 -32.64 34.08
N SER A 388 7.80 -33.60 34.41
CA SER A 388 8.14 -33.92 35.81
C SER A 388 8.83 -32.73 36.48
N LYS A 389 8.52 -32.52 37.77
CA LYS A 389 9.27 -31.59 38.63
C LYS A 389 10.11 -32.39 39.61
N GLU A 390 11.30 -32.80 39.17
CA GLU A 390 12.26 -33.52 40.02
C GLU A 390 13.24 -32.54 40.71
N ASP A 391 13.56 -32.79 41.97
CA ASP A 391 14.50 -31.96 42.76
C ASP A 391 15.94 -31.94 42.19
N ALA A 392 16.26 -32.86 41.27
CA ALA A 392 17.54 -32.96 40.59
C ALA A 392 17.66 -32.08 39.33
N GLY A 393 16.60 -31.37 38.93
CA GLY A 393 16.59 -30.50 37.74
C GLY A 393 16.53 -31.24 36.40
N ILE A 394 16.23 -32.54 36.41
CA ILE A 394 15.99 -33.34 35.21
C ILE A 394 14.49 -33.35 34.95
N GLU A 395 14.06 -32.68 33.88
CA GLU A 395 12.66 -32.64 33.46
C GLU A 395 12.39 -33.72 32.41
N ASN A 396 11.50 -34.65 32.73
CA ASN A 396 11.04 -35.68 31.80
C ASN A 396 9.67 -35.29 31.24
N ILE A 397 9.54 -35.29 29.90
CA ILE A 397 8.26 -35.01 29.23
C ILE A 397 7.35 -36.24 29.38
N TRP A 398 6.23 -36.10 30.09
CA TRP A 398 5.25 -37.16 30.28
C TRP A 398 4.24 -37.23 29.13
N LYS A 399 3.81 -36.08 28.60
CA LYS A 399 2.86 -35.99 27.49
C LYS A 399 3.05 -34.67 26.76
N SER A 400 2.78 -34.67 25.45
CA SER A 400 2.85 -33.48 24.60
C SER A 400 1.67 -33.47 23.61
N THR A 401 1.20 -32.27 23.28
CA THR A 401 0.21 -32.03 22.21
C THR A 401 0.57 -30.76 21.44
N GLU A 402 0.18 -30.70 20.18
CA GLU A 402 0.42 -29.54 19.31
C GLU A 402 -0.83 -29.16 18.54
N PHE A 403 -0.99 -27.87 18.25
CA PHE A 403 -1.91 -27.39 17.23
C PHE A 403 -1.33 -26.19 16.48
N ASN A 404 -1.84 -25.96 15.28
CA ASN A 404 -1.37 -24.90 14.39
C ASN A 404 -2.28 -23.68 14.50
N PHE A 405 -1.67 -22.50 14.46
CA PHE A 405 -2.39 -21.26 14.18
C PHE A 405 -2.49 -21.04 12.67
N THR A 406 -3.57 -20.39 12.23
CA THR A 406 -3.70 -19.89 10.85
C THR A 406 -3.33 -18.41 10.83
N VAL A 407 -2.43 -17.99 9.93
CA VAL A 407 -2.11 -16.57 9.77
C VAL A 407 -3.03 -15.98 8.71
N HIS A 408 -3.84 -15.00 9.10
CA HIS A 408 -4.70 -14.25 8.19
C HIS A 408 -4.04 -12.93 7.81
N LYS A 409 -3.94 -12.68 6.50
CA LYS A 409 -3.54 -11.38 5.97
C LYS A 409 -4.80 -10.52 5.86
N LYS A 410 -4.89 -9.45 6.64
CA LYS A 410 -5.92 -8.43 6.44
C LYS A 410 -5.60 -7.67 5.15
N GLU A 411 -6.49 -7.69 4.17
CA GLU A 411 -6.33 -6.85 2.97
C GLU A 411 -6.39 -5.39 3.42
N LYS A 412 -5.33 -4.62 3.09
CA LYS A 412 -5.35 -3.18 3.35
C LYS A 412 -6.43 -2.54 2.48
N PRO A 413 -7.26 -1.64 3.02
CA PRO A 413 -8.21 -0.89 2.21
C PRO A 413 -7.52 -0.18 1.05
N GLU A 414 -8.11 -0.21 -0.14
CA GLU A 414 -7.60 0.52 -1.31
C GLU A 414 -8.30 1.88 -1.39
N LEU A 415 -7.54 2.97 -1.21
CA LEU A 415 -8.03 4.34 -1.40
C LEU A 415 -7.78 4.78 -2.86
N LYS A 416 -8.84 5.13 -3.57
CA LYS A 416 -8.82 5.54 -4.98
C LYS A 416 -9.27 6.97 -5.12
N LEU A 417 -8.41 7.80 -5.70
CA LEU A 417 -8.67 9.19 -6.02
C LEU A 417 -8.93 9.33 -7.52
N THR A 418 -9.93 10.14 -7.85
CA THR A 418 -10.28 10.62 -9.18
C THR A 418 -10.36 12.15 -9.18
N CYS A 419 -10.19 12.77 -10.34
CA CYS A 419 -10.29 14.22 -10.48
C CYS A 419 -11.04 14.64 -11.73
N THR A 420 -11.72 15.78 -11.66
CA THR A 420 -12.44 16.41 -12.78
C THR A 420 -12.09 17.90 -12.82
N VAL A 421 -11.57 18.38 -13.96
CA VAL A 421 -11.31 19.82 -14.19
C VAL A 421 -12.61 20.50 -14.61
N LYS A 422 -12.89 21.66 -14.03
CA LYS A 422 -14.03 22.53 -14.37
C LYS A 422 -13.52 23.77 -15.09
N ASP A 423 -14.21 24.13 -16.18
CA ASP A 423 -13.94 25.31 -17.00
C ASP A 423 -15.01 26.41 -16.78
N GLY A 424 -14.70 27.66 -17.17
CA GLY A 424 -15.65 28.79 -17.14
C GLY A 424 -15.63 29.61 -15.84
N GLU A 425 -16.76 30.21 -15.46
CA GLU A 425 -16.86 31.06 -14.25
C GLU A 425 -16.52 30.33 -12.93
N ASP A 426 -16.55 28.99 -12.96
CA ASP A 426 -16.34 28.13 -11.79
C ASP A 426 -15.04 27.33 -11.88
N TYR A 427 -14.04 27.87 -12.59
CA TYR A 427 -12.74 27.29 -12.87
C TYR A 427 -12.07 26.70 -11.62
N GLY A 428 -11.59 25.46 -11.73
CA GLY A 428 -10.96 24.74 -10.63
C GLY A 428 -10.96 23.23 -10.86
N ILE A 429 -10.61 22.47 -9.82
CA ILE A 429 -10.62 21.01 -9.88
C ILE A 429 -11.45 20.42 -8.75
N GLU A 430 -12.25 19.42 -9.08
CA GLU A 430 -12.96 18.57 -8.12
C GLU A 430 -12.22 17.24 -7.97
N LEU A 431 -12.13 16.78 -6.73
CA LEU A 431 -11.42 15.59 -6.31
C LEU A 431 -12.39 14.69 -5.56
N ASP A 432 -12.54 13.44 -6.00
CA ASP A 432 -13.45 12.47 -5.41
C ASP A 432 -12.72 11.16 -5.12
N TRP A 433 -13.00 10.55 -3.97
CA TRP A 433 -12.44 9.26 -3.57
C TRP A 433 -13.49 8.31 -2.97
N ASN A 434 -13.15 7.04 -2.79
CA ASN A 434 -14.01 6.09 -2.09
C ASN A 434 -13.84 6.17 -0.57
N ASP A 435 -14.92 5.93 0.17
CA ASP A 435 -14.83 5.73 1.63
C ASP A 435 -14.17 4.38 1.94
N ILE A 436 -13.14 4.41 2.78
CA ILE A 436 -12.43 3.21 3.26
C ILE A 436 -12.75 2.87 4.73
N THR A 437 -13.63 3.65 5.36
CA THR A 437 -14.15 3.39 6.71
C THR A 437 -14.95 2.09 6.76
N ASN A 438 -14.83 1.36 7.86
CA ASN A 438 -15.60 0.14 8.15
C ASN A 438 -15.88 0.02 9.66
N ASP A 439 -16.49 -1.08 10.09
CA ASP A 439 -16.88 -1.31 11.49
C ASP A 439 -15.68 -1.35 12.47
N GLU A 440 -14.46 -1.60 11.98
CA GLU A 440 -13.25 -1.72 12.79
C GLU A 440 -12.41 -0.43 12.84
N GLU A 441 -12.42 0.37 11.78
CA GLU A 441 -11.61 1.58 11.68
C GLU A 441 -12.33 2.69 10.91
N ARG A 442 -12.24 3.92 11.42
CA ARG A 442 -12.79 5.13 10.79
C ARG A 442 -11.67 5.98 10.23
N TYR A 443 -11.82 6.41 8.97
CA TYR A 443 -10.84 7.25 8.30
C TYR A 443 -11.37 8.67 8.10
N GLY A 444 -10.52 9.66 8.41
CA GLY A 444 -10.65 11.03 7.88
C GLY A 444 -9.64 11.27 6.76
N TYR A 445 -9.75 12.39 6.06
CA TYR A 445 -9.01 12.60 4.82
C TYR A 445 -8.29 13.96 4.78
N ARG A 446 -7.07 13.95 4.23
CA ARG A 446 -6.27 15.14 3.86
C ARG A 446 -5.94 15.10 2.37
N VAL A 447 -5.92 16.28 1.75
CA VAL A 447 -5.59 16.43 0.33
C VAL A 447 -4.20 17.04 0.20
N PHE A 448 -3.39 16.46 -0.68
CA PHE A 448 -2.06 16.98 -1.02
C PHE A 448 -1.97 17.29 -2.50
N ARG A 449 -1.24 18.36 -2.82
CA ARG A 449 -0.94 18.79 -4.18
C ARG A 449 0.55 19.05 -4.33
N LYS A 450 1.10 18.74 -5.50
CA LYS A 450 2.37 19.31 -5.96
C LYS A 450 2.24 19.87 -7.38
N GLN A 451 3.07 20.84 -7.71
CA GLN A 451 3.23 21.37 -9.07
C GLN A 451 4.50 20.79 -9.67
N GLY A 452 4.43 20.15 -10.84
CA GLY A 452 5.56 19.49 -11.50
C GLY A 452 6.39 18.58 -10.55
N ASP A 453 7.70 18.80 -10.51
CA ASP A 453 8.66 18.12 -9.62
C ASP A 453 8.85 18.81 -8.25
N GLY A 454 7.93 19.70 -7.89
CA GLY A 454 7.92 20.41 -6.61
C GLY A 454 7.60 19.53 -5.39
N VAL A 455 7.48 20.17 -4.23
CA VAL A 455 7.20 19.52 -2.94
C VAL A 455 5.69 19.36 -2.75
N TRP A 456 5.28 18.26 -2.11
CA TRP A 456 3.90 18.06 -1.70
C TRP A 456 3.49 19.05 -0.61
N GLU A 457 2.41 19.76 -0.85
CA GLU A 457 1.81 20.69 0.10
C GLU A 457 0.36 20.29 0.36
N THR A 458 -0.12 20.50 1.59
CA THR A 458 -1.52 20.29 1.93
C THR A 458 -2.43 21.30 1.23
N ARG A 459 -3.66 20.89 0.93
CA ARG A 459 -4.72 21.74 0.40
C ARG A 459 -5.93 21.72 1.32
N SER A 460 -6.77 22.74 1.17
CA SER A 460 -8.05 22.74 1.85
C SER A 460 -8.88 21.56 1.38
N THR A 461 -9.57 20.93 2.31
CA THR A 461 -10.50 19.82 2.09
C THR A 461 -11.92 20.30 1.83
N TRP A 462 -12.10 21.61 1.62
CA TRP A 462 -13.37 22.24 1.29
C TRP A 462 -14.01 21.62 0.04
N ASN A 463 -15.27 21.24 0.11
CA ASN A 463 -15.97 20.53 -0.96
C ASN A 463 -16.63 21.40 -2.04
N GLY A 464 -16.41 22.72 -2.04
CA GLY A 464 -17.03 23.63 -3.00
C GLY A 464 -18.30 24.34 -2.50
N ASN A 465 -18.98 23.79 -1.50
CA ASN A 465 -20.31 24.27 -1.09
C ASN A 465 -20.47 24.46 0.43
N GLU A 466 -19.69 23.76 1.24
CA GLU A 466 -19.75 23.87 2.70
C GLU A 466 -19.17 25.21 3.19
N LYS A 467 -19.41 25.55 4.45
CA LYS A 467 -18.70 26.65 5.12
C LYS A 467 -17.55 26.09 5.94
N VAL A 468 -16.45 26.83 6.00
CA VAL A 468 -15.36 26.58 6.95
C VAL A 468 -15.85 26.98 8.34
N ARG A 469 -15.95 26.00 9.24
CA ARG A 469 -16.42 26.24 10.61
C ARG A 469 -15.24 26.63 11.50
N VAL A 470 -15.31 27.81 12.09
CA VAL A 470 -14.23 28.38 12.91
C VAL A 470 -14.75 28.63 14.32
N LEU A 471 -14.02 28.20 15.33
CA LEU A 471 -14.20 28.68 16.69
C LEU A 471 -13.18 29.78 16.97
N ASN A 472 -13.67 30.99 17.21
CA ASN A 472 -12.85 32.12 17.66
C ASN A 472 -12.81 32.14 19.20
N ILE A 473 -11.69 31.71 19.78
CA ILE A 473 -11.44 31.76 21.22
C ILE A 473 -10.82 33.12 21.54
N TYR A 474 -11.66 34.05 22.00
CA TYR A 474 -11.27 35.44 22.18
C TYR A 474 -10.78 35.72 23.62
N PRO A 475 -9.72 36.54 23.79
CA PRO A 475 -9.09 36.76 25.10
C PRO A 475 -9.73 37.87 25.95
N ARG A 476 -10.62 38.68 25.38
CA ARG A 476 -11.28 39.80 26.06
C ARG A 476 -12.67 40.02 25.48
N LEU A 477 -13.66 40.31 26.33
CA LEU A 477 -15.06 40.54 25.92
C LEU A 477 -15.22 41.57 24.79
N THR A 478 -14.37 42.60 24.71
CA THR A 478 -14.42 43.59 23.62
C THR A 478 -14.01 43.03 22.26
N ALA A 479 -13.32 41.89 22.23
CA ALA A 479 -12.84 41.23 21.01
C ALA A 479 -13.75 40.09 20.54
N GLU A 480 -14.89 39.86 21.21
CA GLU A 480 -15.83 38.77 20.92
C GLU A 480 -16.16 38.68 19.42
N ASN A 481 -16.61 39.78 18.83
CA ASN A 481 -17.07 39.82 17.44
C ASN A 481 -16.01 40.28 16.43
N TYR A 482 -14.75 40.52 16.83
CA TYR A 482 -13.74 41.07 15.91
C TYR A 482 -13.62 40.25 14.63
N LEU A 483 -13.44 38.93 14.75
CA LEU A 483 -13.30 38.08 13.57
C LEU A 483 -14.57 38.02 12.72
N VAL A 484 -15.74 37.95 13.36
CA VAL A 484 -17.05 37.94 12.67
C VAL A 484 -17.22 39.22 11.87
N ASP A 485 -17.06 40.38 12.53
CA ASP A 485 -17.17 41.69 11.91
C ASP A 485 -16.16 41.84 10.76
N TRP A 486 -14.93 41.35 10.93
CA TRP A 486 -13.92 41.37 9.88
C TRP A 486 -14.31 40.54 8.67
N MET A 487 -14.83 39.33 8.85
CA MET A 487 -15.23 38.48 7.72
C MET A 487 -16.49 38.97 7.02
N GLU A 488 -17.40 39.65 7.73
CA GLU A 488 -18.67 40.17 7.18
C GLU A 488 -18.55 41.58 6.59
N THR A 489 -17.51 42.34 6.93
CA THR A 489 -17.32 43.69 6.39
C THR A 489 -16.88 43.66 4.93
N THR A 490 -17.56 44.45 4.09
CA THR A 490 -17.22 44.65 2.67
C THR A 490 -15.83 45.25 2.50
N VAL A 491 -15.02 44.64 1.65
CA VAL A 491 -13.71 45.16 1.24
C VAL A 491 -13.91 46.33 0.28
N SER A 492 -13.22 47.45 0.52
CA SER A 492 -13.39 48.67 -0.27
C SER A 492 -13.12 48.42 -1.75
N GLY A 493 -14.04 48.90 -2.62
CA GLY A 493 -13.91 48.80 -4.07
C GLY A 493 -14.30 47.46 -4.69
N THR A 494 -14.61 46.42 -3.89
CA THR A 494 -14.97 45.08 -4.41
C THR A 494 -16.46 44.79 -4.40
N GLY A 495 -17.20 45.36 -3.46
CA GLY A 495 -18.60 45.01 -3.22
C GLY A 495 -18.83 43.68 -2.48
N GLU A 496 -17.77 42.95 -2.14
CA GLU A 496 -17.82 41.64 -1.47
C GLU A 496 -17.33 41.73 -0.01
N PRO A 497 -17.93 40.96 0.93
CA PRO A 497 -17.39 40.80 2.29
C PRO A 497 -16.04 40.09 2.25
N ALA A 498 -15.12 40.43 3.18
CA ALA A 498 -13.78 39.85 3.20
C ALA A 498 -13.79 38.31 3.30
N GLY A 499 -14.76 37.73 4.01
CA GLY A 499 -14.91 36.29 4.12
C GLY A 499 -15.62 35.62 2.93
N LYS A 500 -16.13 36.38 1.96
CA LYS A 500 -16.91 35.90 0.79
C LYS A 500 -18.07 34.94 1.12
N GLY A 501 -18.57 34.95 2.35
CA GLY A 501 -19.59 34.01 2.83
C GLY A 501 -19.10 32.58 3.06
N LEU A 502 -17.79 32.33 3.03
CA LEU A 502 -17.19 30.99 3.16
C LEU A 502 -17.12 30.48 4.60
N PHE A 503 -17.40 31.32 5.61
CA PHE A 503 -17.17 31.00 7.01
C PHE A 503 -18.46 30.90 7.82
N ASP A 504 -18.43 30.03 8.81
CA ASP A 504 -19.36 29.96 9.93
C ASP A 504 -18.55 30.08 11.21
N ILE A 505 -18.76 31.15 11.99
CA ILE A 505 -17.85 31.57 13.05
C ILE A 505 -18.61 31.62 14.37
N ASP A 506 -18.27 30.71 15.26
CA ASP A 506 -18.70 30.75 16.66
C ASP A 506 -17.63 31.41 17.52
N THR A 507 -18.03 32.00 18.64
CA THR A 507 -17.13 32.74 19.53
C THR A 507 -17.23 32.21 20.96
N VAL A 508 -16.11 32.07 21.65
CA VAL A 508 -16.08 31.70 23.08
C VAL A 508 -15.03 32.50 23.82
N TYR A 509 -15.36 32.94 25.03
CA TYR A 509 -14.39 33.61 25.89
C TYR A 509 -13.37 32.60 26.42
N ILE A 510 -12.08 32.95 26.40
CA ILE A 510 -11.01 32.01 26.74
C ILE A 510 -11.11 31.42 28.16
N ASP A 511 -11.64 32.14 29.14
CA ASP A 511 -11.82 31.59 30.50
C ASP A 511 -12.91 30.51 30.53
N ASP A 512 -13.94 30.64 29.70
CA ASP A 512 -15.02 29.65 29.60
C ASP A 512 -14.52 28.41 28.85
N TYR A 513 -13.78 28.61 27.75
CA TYR A 513 -13.07 27.53 27.05
C TYR A 513 -12.05 26.82 27.94
N ASN A 514 -11.36 27.55 28.82
CA ASN A 514 -10.45 26.97 29.80
C ASN A 514 -11.18 26.11 30.86
N THR A 515 -12.45 26.39 31.13
CA THR A 515 -13.24 25.69 32.14
C THR A 515 -13.77 24.37 31.57
N GLU A 516 -14.45 24.41 30.42
CA GLU A 516 -15.06 23.25 29.75
C GLU A 516 -14.81 23.26 28.24
N PRO A 517 -13.57 23.03 27.76
CA PRO A 517 -13.27 23.07 26.32
C PRO A 517 -14.09 22.08 25.50
N GLU A 518 -14.37 20.90 26.06
CA GLU A 518 -15.12 19.83 25.40
C GLU A 518 -16.56 20.25 25.02
N GLU A 519 -17.22 21.07 25.85
CA GLU A 519 -18.58 21.59 25.58
C GLU A 519 -18.62 22.43 24.30
N TYR A 520 -17.54 23.15 24.01
CA TYR A 520 -17.46 23.97 22.82
C TYR A 520 -17.01 23.16 21.61
N LEU A 521 -16.06 22.24 21.78
CA LEU A 521 -15.44 21.49 20.69
C LEU A 521 -16.35 20.42 20.08
N PHE A 522 -17.19 19.77 20.88
CA PHE A 522 -17.99 18.62 20.45
C PHE A 522 -19.47 18.95 20.26
N ASP A 523 -20.12 18.25 19.33
CA ASP A 523 -21.58 18.20 19.21
C ASP A 523 -22.18 17.13 20.14
N GLU A 524 -23.51 16.99 20.11
CA GLU A 524 -24.26 16.03 20.94
C GLU A 524 -23.86 14.55 20.67
N ASP A 525 -23.31 14.27 19.49
CA ASP A 525 -22.85 12.93 19.07
C ASP A 525 -21.36 12.71 19.37
N GLY A 526 -20.67 13.69 19.96
CA GLY A 526 -19.25 13.62 20.29
C GLY A 526 -18.31 13.88 19.10
N ASN A 527 -18.80 14.41 17.97
CA ASN A 527 -17.95 14.79 16.85
C ASN A 527 -17.48 16.24 16.99
N TYR A 528 -16.28 16.55 16.50
CA TYR A 528 -15.80 17.92 16.47
C TYR A 528 -16.67 18.81 15.57
N LYS A 529 -17.11 19.95 16.11
CA LYS A 529 -17.96 20.92 15.43
C LYS A 529 -17.23 21.76 14.38
N TYR A 530 -15.95 22.03 14.61
CA TYR A 530 -15.18 23.03 13.86
C TYR A 530 -14.04 22.40 13.05
N ASP A 531 -13.66 23.12 12.00
CA ASP A 531 -12.50 22.84 11.14
C ASP A 531 -11.24 23.54 11.66
N VAL A 532 -11.40 24.74 12.22
CA VAL A 532 -10.29 25.62 12.63
C VAL A 532 -10.55 26.25 14.00
N LEU A 533 -9.53 26.25 14.87
CA LEU A 533 -9.52 27.06 16.09
C LEU A 533 -8.69 28.32 15.86
N MET A 534 -9.21 29.48 16.24
CA MET A 534 -8.47 30.74 16.23
C MET A 534 -8.29 31.25 17.64
N PHE A 535 -7.04 31.56 18.00
CA PHE A 535 -6.67 32.17 19.27
C PHE A 535 -5.98 33.51 19.02
N GLY A 536 -6.25 34.51 19.85
CA GLY A 536 -5.57 35.80 19.79
C GLY A 536 -6.39 36.92 19.15
N SER A 537 -5.73 37.76 18.35
CA SER A 537 -6.26 38.96 17.66
C SER A 537 -6.54 40.20 18.52
N SER A 538 -6.18 40.15 19.81
CA SER A 538 -6.12 41.31 20.70
C SER A 538 -4.70 41.49 21.22
N ASP A 539 -4.28 42.74 21.33
CA ASP A 539 -3.03 43.16 21.97
C ASP A 539 -2.91 42.53 23.37
N TYR A 540 -1.69 42.12 23.75
CA TYR A 540 -1.36 41.36 24.97
C TYR A 540 -2.10 40.01 25.11
N ASN A 541 -2.83 39.56 24.08
CA ASN A 541 -3.79 38.46 24.19
C ASN A 541 -4.70 38.61 25.43
N GLY A 542 -5.19 39.82 25.69
CA GLY A 542 -6.04 40.11 26.85
C GLY A 542 -5.86 41.52 27.40
N PRO A 543 -6.46 41.84 28.56
CA PRO A 543 -6.22 43.11 29.22
C PRO A 543 -4.74 43.28 29.62
N ILE A 544 -4.18 44.48 29.41
CA ILE A 544 -2.84 44.84 29.90
C ILE A 544 -2.72 44.50 31.40
N GLY A 545 -1.72 43.69 31.75
CA GLY A 545 -1.48 43.24 33.12
C GLY A 545 -2.25 41.98 33.56
N SER A 546 -3.16 41.47 32.72
CA SER A 546 -3.83 40.18 32.91
C SER A 546 -3.97 39.44 31.56
N PRO A 547 -2.87 39.19 30.86
CA PRO A 547 -2.89 38.57 29.55
C PRO A 547 -3.35 37.10 29.71
N LYS A 548 -4.11 36.57 28.74
CA LYS A 548 -4.75 35.25 28.87
C LYS A 548 -3.90 34.15 28.25
N ASP A 549 -3.89 33.00 28.89
CA ASP A 549 -3.27 31.76 28.40
C ASP A 549 -4.31 30.63 28.45
N LEU A 550 -4.00 29.52 27.79
CA LEU A 550 -4.63 28.24 28.06
C LEU A 550 -4.25 27.75 29.47
N ASN A 551 -5.01 26.79 29.98
CA ASN A 551 -4.62 25.98 31.14
C ASN A 551 -4.28 24.56 30.67
N GLU A 552 -3.99 23.66 31.61
CA GLU A 552 -3.65 22.27 31.27
C GLU A 552 -4.76 21.54 30.51
N LYS A 553 -6.02 21.73 30.93
CA LYS A 553 -7.18 21.06 30.33
C LYS A 553 -7.38 21.51 28.88
N SER A 554 -7.48 22.82 28.67
CA SER A 554 -7.68 23.38 27.32
C SER A 554 -6.48 23.19 26.40
N TYR A 555 -5.25 23.14 26.93
CA TYR A 555 -4.08 22.73 26.15
C TYR A 555 -4.20 21.29 25.64
N ILE A 556 -4.57 20.33 26.51
CA ILE A 556 -4.71 18.92 26.12
C ILE A 556 -5.77 18.75 25.04
N GLU A 557 -6.94 19.37 25.21
CA GLU A 557 -8.03 19.25 24.22
C GLU A 557 -7.73 19.98 22.91
N THR A 558 -7.08 21.16 22.96
CA THR A 558 -6.60 21.85 21.76
C THR A 558 -5.56 21.00 21.02
N LYS A 559 -4.66 20.33 21.76
CA LYS A 559 -3.68 19.43 21.15
C LYS A 559 -4.36 18.23 20.48
N LYS A 560 -5.36 17.59 21.12
CA LYS A 560 -6.14 16.49 20.49
C LYS A 560 -6.87 16.96 19.23
N PHE A 561 -7.42 18.17 19.25
CA PHE A 561 -8.04 18.78 18.07
C PHE A 561 -7.02 18.90 16.93
N ILE A 562 -5.83 19.44 17.19
CA ILE A 562 -4.75 19.57 16.20
C ILE A 562 -4.24 18.21 15.72
N ASP A 563 -4.03 17.26 16.64
CA ASP A 563 -3.54 15.91 16.35
C ASP A 563 -4.53 15.13 15.46
N SER A 564 -5.82 15.45 15.52
CA SER A 564 -6.84 14.90 14.60
C SER A 564 -6.66 15.37 13.15
N GLY A 565 -5.76 16.32 12.88
CA GLY A 565 -5.50 16.92 11.57
C GLY A 565 -6.22 18.24 11.31
N ARG A 566 -6.97 18.76 12.27
CA ARG A 566 -7.71 20.03 12.15
C ARG A 566 -6.83 21.24 12.45
N GLY A 567 -7.23 22.39 11.90
CA GLY A 567 -6.37 23.55 11.83
C GLY A 567 -6.37 24.44 13.08
N ALA A 568 -5.27 25.16 13.33
CA ALA A 568 -5.25 26.20 14.35
C ALA A 568 -4.45 27.44 13.93
N LEU A 569 -5.01 28.62 14.20
CA LEU A 569 -4.40 29.93 13.96
C LEU A 569 -4.10 30.62 15.31
N PHE A 570 -2.84 31.00 15.50
CA PHE A 570 -2.38 31.69 16.70
C PHE A 570 -1.99 33.14 16.39
N GLY A 571 -2.60 34.10 17.08
CA GLY A 571 -2.13 35.48 17.10
C GLY A 571 -0.81 35.58 17.88
N HIS A 572 0.08 36.45 17.45
CA HIS A 572 1.47 36.45 17.97
C HIS A 572 1.62 36.65 19.48
N ASP A 573 0.75 37.43 20.13
CA ASP A 573 0.78 37.63 21.58
C ASP A 573 0.45 36.37 22.39
N THR A 574 -0.20 35.37 21.76
CA THR A 574 -0.40 34.05 22.37
C THR A 574 0.94 33.32 22.51
N LEU A 575 1.91 33.59 21.63
CA LEU A 575 3.18 32.87 21.51
C LEU A 575 4.38 33.75 21.93
N TRP A 576 4.27 34.37 23.11
CA TRP A 576 5.35 35.19 23.68
C TRP A 576 5.86 34.69 25.04
N TYR A 577 5.09 34.88 26.12
CA TYR A 577 5.45 34.42 27.48
C TYR A 577 4.37 33.54 28.12
N MET A 578 3.44 33.03 27.32
CA MET A 578 2.32 32.20 27.74
C MET A 578 2.72 30.73 27.83
N PRO A 579 2.88 30.14 29.04
CA PRO A 579 3.46 28.81 29.18
C PRO A 579 2.73 27.69 28.42
N TYR A 580 1.40 27.74 28.29
CA TYR A 580 0.66 26.68 27.60
C TYR A 580 0.62 26.87 26.09
N PHE A 581 0.36 28.08 25.59
CA PHE A 581 0.47 28.34 24.14
C PHE A 581 1.89 28.09 23.60
N LEU A 582 2.94 28.43 24.33
CA LEU A 582 4.34 28.21 23.90
C LEU A 582 4.66 26.73 23.65
N LYS A 583 3.89 25.78 24.20
CA LYS A 583 4.05 24.35 23.92
C LYS A 583 3.74 23.98 22.46
N PHE A 584 3.08 24.84 21.69
CA PHE A 584 2.82 24.63 20.26
C PHE A 584 3.96 25.13 19.35
N SER A 585 5.00 25.78 19.90
CA SER A 585 6.10 26.38 19.11
C SER A 585 6.78 25.37 18.19
N ASP A 586 7.10 24.18 18.71
CA ASP A 586 7.76 23.13 17.93
C ASP A 586 6.88 22.62 16.78
N MET A 587 5.57 22.44 17.04
CA MET A 587 4.60 22.02 16.02
C MET A 587 4.43 23.09 14.93
N LEU A 588 4.52 24.36 15.29
CA LEU A 588 4.50 25.50 14.37
C LEU A 588 5.81 25.69 13.60
N GLY A 589 6.87 24.94 13.91
CA GLY A 589 8.21 25.19 13.35
C GLY A 589 8.73 26.57 13.73
N MET A 590 8.55 26.96 14.99
CA MET A 590 8.91 28.27 15.54
C MET A 590 9.83 28.10 16.75
N LYS A 591 10.70 29.08 16.99
CA LYS A 591 11.40 29.24 18.28
C LYS A 591 11.37 30.68 18.75
N MET A 592 11.57 30.88 20.05
CA MET A 592 11.83 32.21 20.60
C MET A 592 13.32 32.56 20.50
N GLY A 593 13.64 33.65 19.81
CA GLY A 593 14.97 34.25 19.68
C GLY A 593 15.20 35.44 20.63
N GLY A 594 16.45 35.91 20.71
CA GLY A 594 16.82 37.12 21.46
C GLY A 594 16.37 38.40 20.73
N ALA A 595 15.89 39.39 21.50
CA ALA A 595 15.13 40.56 21.05
C ALA A 595 15.63 41.24 19.76
N SER A 596 14.93 40.99 18.65
CA SER A 596 14.83 41.92 17.51
C SER A 596 13.35 42.26 17.33
N SER A 597 12.97 43.49 17.64
CA SER A 597 11.63 44.01 17.43
C SER A 597 11.58 44.84 16.16
N GLY A 598 10.99 44.27 15.10
CA GLY A 598 10.66 45.00 13.89
C GLY A 598 9.22 45.50 13.98
N PHE A 599 9.00 46.81 13.90
CA PHE A 599 7.66 47.40 13.85
C PHE A 599 7.32 47.82 12.42
N SER A 600 6.07 47.61 12.00
CA SER A 600 5.59 48.11 10.71
C SER A 600 4.06 48.18 10.64
N ASN A 601 3.57 49.01 9.71
CA ASN A 601 2.21 48.99 9.19
C ASN A 601 2.14 48.44 7.76
N LYS A 602 3.22 47.81 7.29
CA LYS A 602 3.31 47.22 5.95
C LYS A 602 3.89 45.83 6.01
N VAL A 603 3.35 44.96 5.17
CA VAL A 603 3.82 43.60 5.01
C VAL A 603 4.01 43.27 3.54
N LYS A 604 5.10 42.59 3.21
CA LYS A 604 5.39 42.12 1.86
C LYS A 604 5.00 40.65 1.74
N VAL A 605 4.27 40.29 0.69
CA VAL A 605 4.07 38.89 0.30
C VAL A 605 5.38 38.35 -0.28
N VAL A 606 5.96 37.34 0.37
CA VAL A 606 7.26 36.76 -0.02
C VAL A 606 7.15 35.37 -0.64
N LYS A 607 6.02 34.68 -0.45
CA LYS A 607 5.71 33.40 -1.11
C LYS A 607 4.34 33.47 -1.81
N GLN A 608 4.33 33.18 -3.10
CA GLN A 608 3.11 32.95 -3.87
C GLN A 608 2.70 31.47 -3.76
N GLY A 609 1.40 31.19 -3.67
CA GLY A 609 0.87 29.83 -3.56
C GLY A 609 -0.58 29.81 -3.07
N PHE A 610 -1.05 28.64 -2.63
CA PHE A 610 -2.45 28.43 -2.23
C PHE A 610 -2.93 29.46 -1.19
N LEU A 611 -2.17 29.62 -0.09
CA LEU A 611 -2.54 30.57 0.96
C LEU A 611 -2.65 32.00 0.43
N THR A 612 -1.79 32.43 -0.50
CA THR A 612 -1.81 33.79 -1.03
C THR A 612 -2.71 33.94 -2.26
N GLY A 613 -3.25 32.85 -2.79
CA GLY A 613 -4.05 32.86 -4.02
C GLY A 613 -5.57 32.72 -3.82
N TYR A 614 -6.07 32.27 -2.66
CA TYR A 614 -7.51 32.04 -2.46
C TYR A 614 -7.97 32.22 -1.00
N PRO A 615 -9.16 32.81 -0.73
CA PRO A 615 -10.15 33.34 -1.68
C PRO A 615 -9.79 34.70 -2.31
N TRP A 616 -8.73 35.36 -1.84
CA TRP A 616 -8.19 36.58 -2.42
C TRP A 616 -6.81 36.32 -3.02
N ASN A 617 -6.54 36.90 -4.19
CA ASN A 617 -5.20 36.91 -4.75
C ASN A 617 -4.39 38.05 -4.10
N LEU A 618 -3.33 37.70 -3.38
CA LEU A 618 -2.51 38.59 -2.55
C LEU A 618 -1.08 38.64 -3.09
N SER A 619 -0.63 39.83 -3.46
CA SER A 619 0.72 40.07 -3.97
C SER A 619 1.25 41.44 -3.54
N GLY A 620 2.55 41.65 -3.74
CA GLY A 620 3.20 42.93 -3.46
C GLY A 620 3.25 43.28 -1.96
N THR A 621 3.10 44.57 -1.67
CA THR A 621 3.08 45.11 -0.31
C THR A 621 1.65 45.46 0.09
N LEU A 622 1.23 44.97 1.25
CA LEU A 622 -0.11 45.12 1.81
C LEU A 622 -0.10 46.08 3.00
N ASP A 623 -1.17 46.85 3.18
CA ASP A 623 -1.34 47.75 4.31
C ASP A 623 -1.98 47.01 5.49
N ILE A 624 -1.36 47.07 6.67
CA ILE A 624 -1.84 46.44 7.90
C ILE A 624 -1.87 47.43 9.06
N PRO A 625 -2.61 47.16 10.14
CA PRO A 625 -2.46 47.92 11.38
C PRO A 625 -1.04 47.81 11.92
N TRP A 626 -0.64 48.81 12.72
CA TRP A 626 0.70 48.86 13.30
C TRP A 626 0.99 47.66 14.20
N THR A 627 1.88 46.76 13.80
CA THR A 627 2.24 45.56 14.57
C THR A 627 3.76 45.38 14.71
N HIS A 628 4.18 44.30 15.37
CA HIS A 628 5.58 43.99 15.59
C HIS A 628 5.88 42.50 15.67
N THR A 629 7.15 42.14 15.52
CA THR A 629 7.68 40.85 15.99
C THR A 629 8.33 41.02 17.37
N GLN A 630 8.21 40.02 18.25
CA GLN A 630 8.75 40.00 19.62
C GLN A 630 9.65 38.77 19.83
N GLY A 631 10.56 38.54 18.88
CA GLY A 631 11.51 37.42 18.94
C GLY A 631 10.96 36.07 18.46
N GLN A 632 9.72 36.00 17.94
CA GLN A 632 9.25 34.80 17.24
C GLN A 632 10.05 34.61 15.94
N CYS A 633 10.76 33.49 15.84
CA CYS A 633 11.56 33.13 14.68
C CYS A 633 10.97 31.92 13.95
N SER A 634 10.93 31.98 12.62
CA SER A 634 10.33 30.97 11.73
C SER A 634 11.14 30.83 10.44
N GLY A 635 10.75 29.91 9.55
CA GLY A 635 11.41 29.72 8.27
C GLY A 635 12.69 28.88 8.33
N GLY A 636 13.25 28.61 7.15
CA GLY A 636 14.54 27.95 6.99
C GLY A 636 14.63 26.60 7.70
N SER A 637 15.68 26.42 8.51
CA SER A 637 15.95 25.16 9.22
C SER A 637 14.89 24.76 10.25
N LEU A 638 13.92 25.62 10.55
CA LEU A 638 12.79 25.29 11.45
C LEU A 638 11.61 24.63 10.74
N GLY A 639 11.63 24.57 9.40
CA GLY A 639 10.65 23.82 8.60
C GLY A 639 9.31 24.53 8.37
N SER A 640 9.03 25.66 9.02
CA SER A 640 7.85 26.48 8.73
C SER A 640 7.99 27.24 7.42
N THR A 641 6.86 27.47 6.74
CA THR A 641 6.77 28.26 5.51
C THR A 641 6.39 29.69 5.84
N VAL A 642 7.26 30.65 5.51
CA VAL A 642 6.97 32.09 5.65
C VAL A 642 6.27 32.57 4.39
N TRP A 643 5.06 33.11 4.55
CA TRP A 643 4.25 33.63 3.44
C TRP A 643 4.40 35.13 3.27
N MET A 644 4.50 35.84 4.39
CA MET A 644 4.52 37.30 4.44
C MET A 644 5.50 37.79 5.50
N GLU A 645 6.25 38.85 5.20
CA GLU A 645 7.23 39.46 6.10
C GLU A 645 6.95 40.94 6.33
N LEU A 646 7.12 41.40 7.57
CA LEU A 646 7.01 42.81 7.92
C LEU A 646 8.10 43.64 7.22
N GLU A 647 7.72 44.79 6.67
CA GLU A 647 8.64 45.75 6.08
C GLU A 647 9.26 46.61 7.19
N THR A 648 10.39 46.16 7.77
CA THR A 648 11.03 46.80 8.93
C THR A 648 12.53 47.03 8.74
N ASN A 649 13.06 48.08 9.37
CA ASN A 649 14.50 48.33 9.48
C ASN A 649 15.11 47.49 10.61
N GLY A 650 15.13 46.16 10.46
CA GLY A 650 15.63 45.26 11.53
C GLY A 650 15.53 43.77 11.27
N ASN A 651 15.17 43.34 10.06
CA ASN A 651 14.98 41.93 9.73
C ASN A 651 16.33 41.20 9.72
N CYS A 652 16.52 40.28 10.67
CA CYS A 652 17.72 39.44 10.78
C CYS A 652 17.41 38.02 10.28
N THR A 653 17.17 37.89 8.98
CA THR A 653 17.21 36.56 8.34
C THR A 653 18.64 36.04 8.41
N ASP A 654 18.84 34.97 9.17
CA ASP A 654 20.12 34.29 9.23
C ASP A 654 20.38 33.60 7.89
N SER A 655 21.39 34.07 7.16
CA SER A 655 21.69 33.56 5.82
C SER A 655 22.15 32.10 5.80
N ALA A 656 22.65 31.56 6.92
CA ALA A 656 23.10 30.18 7.02
C ALA A 656 21.94 29.21 7.30
N THR A 657 20.96 29.64 8.10
CA THR A 657 19.83 28.78 8.51
C THR A 657 18.54 29.08 7.77
N GLY A 658 18.42 30.25 7.12
CA GLY A 658 17.18 30.73 6.50
C GLY A 658 16.10 31.14 7.52
N VAL A 659 16.41 31.12 8.82
CA VAL A 659 15.49 31.50 9.89
C VAL A 659 15.36 33.01 9.93
N THR A 660 14.12 33.52 10.01
CA THR A 660 13.82 34.94 10.09
C THR A 660 12.98 35.29 11.32
N SER A 661 13.18 36.51 11.85
CA SER A 661 12.36 37.14 12.88
C SER A 661 11.40 38.21 12.33
N SER A 662 11.26 38.29 11.01
CA SER A 662 10.41 39.29 10.33
C SER A 662 9.05 38.75 9.88
N ALA A 663 8.77 37.46 10.09
CA ALA A 663 7.55 36.85 9.58
C ALA A 663 6.29 37.51 10.19
N TYR A 664 5.42 37.98 9.30
CA TYR A 664 4.07 38.42 9.63
C TYR A 664 3.09 37.24 9.67
N LEU A 665 3.23 36.32 8.72
CA LEU A 665 2.42 35.11 8.61
C LEU A 665 3.31 33.95 8.17
N PHE A 666 3.26 32.87 8.94
CA PHE A 666 3.90 31.60 8.57
C PHE A 666 3.00 30.42 8.95
N THR A 667 3.19 29.31 8.24
CA THR A 667 2.46 28.07 8.47
C THR A 667 3.41 26.88 8.66
N ASN A 668 2.92 25.86 9.34
CA ASN A 668 3.48 24.51 9.29
C ASN A 668 2.31 23.53 9.24
N ASN A 669 2.08 22.93 8.08
CA ASN A 669 0.89 22.10 7.80
C ASN A 669 -0.43 22.83 8.13
N GLN A 670 -1.23 22.28 9.03
CA GLN A 670 -2.52 22.81 9.48
C GLN A 670 -2.40 23.85 10.61
N LEU A 671 -1.20 24.33 10.91
CA LEU A 671 -0.97 25.36 11.93
C LEU A 671 -0.46 26.65 11.30
N ALA A 672 -0.89 27.78 11.83
CA ALA A 672 -0.43 29.10 11.42
C ALA A 672 -0.23 30.03 12.60
N MET A 673 0.68 30.99 12.43
CA MET A 673 0.85 32.13 13.33
C MET A 673 0.82 33.42 12.53
N ILE A 674 0.08 34.41 13.03
CA ILE A 674 -0.07 35.73 12.42
C ILE A 674 0.22 36.85 13.42
N GLN A 675 0.89 37.91 12.97
CA GLN A 675 1.20 39.08 13.81
C GLN A 675 0.01 40.05 13.98
N THR A 676 -1.22 39.63 13.66
CA THR A 676 -2.42 40.41 13.99
C THR A 676 -2.60 40.49 15.51
N GLY A 677 -2.86 41.69 16.05
CA GLY A 677 -3.11 41.88 17.49
C GLY A 677 -3.24 43.34 17.93
N HIS A 678 -2.44 44.25 17.36
CA HIS A 678 -2.49 45.68 17.66
C HIS A 678 -3.60 46.47 16.95
N SER A 679 -4.51 45.79 16.24
CA SER A 679 -5.57 46.44 15.46
C SER A 679 -6.60 47.17 16.33
N ASN A 680 -6.73 46.83 17.62
CA ASN A 680 -7.82 47.29 18.48
C ASN A 680 -9.20 47.09 17.84
N GLY A 681 -9.37 46.00 17.08
CA GLY A 681 -10.61 45.71 16.34
C GLY A 681 -10.68 46.33 14.94
N LEU A 682 -9.68 47.11 14.52
CA LEU A 682 -9.66 47.87 13.27
C LEU A 682 -8.70 47.24 12.24
N ALA A 683 -9.00 46.03 11.77
CA ALA A 683 -8.25 45.41 10.67
C ALA A 683 -8.44 46.20 9.36
N THR A 684 -7.36 46.35 8.58
CA THR A 684 -7.40 46.93 7.23
C THR A 684 -8.08 45.99 6.24
N ASP A 685 -8.43 46.48 5.05
CA ASP A 685 -8.94 45.61 3.97
C ASP A 685 -7.99 44.45 3.67
N ASP A 686 -6.68 44.70 3.62
CA ASP A 686 -5.73 43.64 3.31
C ASP A 686 -5.54 42.66 4.46
N GLU A 687 -5.47 43.11 5.72
CA GLU A 687 -5.38 42.19 6.87
C GLU A 687 -6.61 41.26 6.93
N ARG A 688 -7.81 41.75 6.62
CA ARG A 688 -9.01 40.93 6.55
C ARG A 688 -8.95 39.88 5.44
N LYS A 689 -8.41 40.22 4.27
CA LYS A 689 -8.18 39.25 3.19
C LYS A 689 -7.15 38.19 3.61
N VAL A 690 -6.07 38.59 4.27
CA VAL A 690 -5.04 37.67 4.77
C VAL A 690 -5.63 36.68 5.77
N LEU A 691 -6.47 37.15 6.70
CA LEU A 691 -7.17 36.29 7.66
C LEU A 691 -8.13 35.32 6.96
N ALA A 692 -8.93 35.79 6.00
CA ALA A 692 -9.83 34.93 5.23
C ALA A 692 -9.07 33.82 4.50
N ASN A 693 -8.01 34.16 3.78
CA ASN A 693 -7.12 33.20 3.13
C ASN A 693 -6.51 32.19 4.11
N THR A 694 -6.04 32.67 5.26
CA THR A 694 -5.40 31.80 6.27
C THR A 694 -6.41 30.83 6.88
N LEU A 695 -7.59 31.30 7.28
CA LEU A 695 -8.62 30.42 7.85
C LEU A 695 -9.10 29.38 6.83
N PHE A 696 -9.25 29.76 5.56
CA PHE A 696 -9.60 28.82 4.50
C PHE A 696 -8.49 27.77 4.28
N TYR A 697 -7.23 28.21 4.26
CA TYR A 697 -6.06 27.34 4.13
C TYR A 697 -5.98 26.27 5.24
N LEU A 698 -6.42 26.61 6.45
CA LEU A 698 -6.32 25.73 7.62
C LEU A 698 -7.40 24.64 7.69
N LYS A 699 -8.42 24.66 6.83
CA LYS A 699 -9.40 23.56 6.69
C LYS A 699 -8.78 22.36 5.97
N GLN A 700 -7.91 21.62 6.62
CA GLN A 700 -7.14 20.54 5.98
C GLN A 700 -7.67 19.13 6.28
N PHE A 701 -8.78 18.98 6.99
CA PHE A 701 -9.33 17.68 7.37
C PHE A 701 -10.82 17.58 7.06
N THR A 702 -11.25 16.44 6.52
CA THR A 702 -12.68 16.13 6.28
C THR A 702 -12.98 14.66 6.51
N TYR A 703 -14.23 14.34 6.88
CA TYR A 703 -14.76 12.98 6.80
C TYR A 703 -15.51 12.72 5.49
N SER A 704 -15.69 13.75 4.66
CA SER A 704 -16.33 13.61 3.34
C SER A 704 -15.37 12.97 2.35
N THR A 705 -15.91 12.38 1.29
CA THR A 705 -15.12 11.69 0.26
C THR A 705 -14.89 12.52 -1.00
N GLY A 706 -14.88 13.84 -0.86
CA GLY A 706 -14.65 14.76 -1.96
C GLY A 706 -14.19 16.13 -1.48
N SER A 707 -13.48 16.84 -2.35
CA SER A 707 -12.97 18.20 -2.13
C SER A 707 -12.88 18.97 -3.45
N ALA A 708 -12.78 20.30 -3.37
CA ALA A 708 -12.57 21.17 -4.50
C ALA A 708 -11.36 22.09 -4.24
N ASP A 709 -10.43 22.15 -5.18
CA ASP A 709 -9.29 23.06 -5.13
C ASP A 709 -9.50 24.22 -6.12
N LYS A 710 -9.94 25.36 -5.58
CA LYS A 710 -10.12 26.62 -6.32
C LYS A 710 -8.83 27.42 -6.51
N SER A 711 -7.70 26.89 -6.05
CA SER A 711 -6.37 27.44 -6.32
C SER A 711 -5.60 26.68 -7.40
N PHE A 712 -6.34 25.94 -8.24
CA PHE A 712 -5.87 25.28 -9.45
C PHE A 712 -5.73 26.31 -10.58
N TYR A 713 -4.80 27.24 -10.41
CA TYR A 713 -4.57 28.33 -11.34
C TYR A 713 -3.58 27.94 -12.43
N ASP A 714 -3.70 28.62 -13.56
CA ASP A 714 -2.64 28.60 -14.56
C ASP A 714 -1.59 29.67 -14.24
N LEU A 715 -0.36 29.24 -14.05
CA LEU A 715 0.83 30.01 -13.67
C LEU A 715 1.95 29.91 -14.71
N ASP A 716 1.81 29.03 -15.71
CA ASP A 716 2.83 28.77 -16.70
C ASP A 716 2.54 29.63 -17.92
N ALA A 717 3.56 30.34 -18.40
CA ALA A 717 3.38 31.28 -19.50
C ALA A 717 3.15 30.56 -20.85
N PRO A 718 2.33 31.15 -21.74
CA PRO A 718 2.14 30.62 -23.08
C PRO A 718 3.38 30.79 -23.94
N VAL A 719 3.38 30.16 -25.11
CA VAL A 719 4.48 30.27 -26.10
C VAL A 719 3.96 30.62 -27.49
N VAL A 720 4.84 31.18 -28.32
CA VAL A 720 4.62 31.30 -29.76
C VAL A 720 5.08 30.00 -30.39
N ASP A 721 4.19 29.35 -31.13
CA ASP A 721 4.44 28.08 -31.81
C ASP A 721 4.94 28.31 -33.23
N ASP A 722 4.29 29.24 -33.95
CA ASP A 722 4.56 29.50 -35.36
C ASP A 722 4.19 30.94 -35.75
N LEU A 723 4.75 31.40 -36.86
CA LEU A 723 4.49 32.70 -37.46
C LEU A 723 4.43 32.59 -38.98
N GLU A 724 3.27 32.89 -39.57
CA GLU A 724 3.08 32.94 -41.01
C GLU A 724 2.99 34.38 -41.50
N ILE A 725 3.73 34.72 -42.56
CA ILE A 725 3.70 36.06 -43.18
C ILE A 725 3.19 35.91 -44.61
N SER A 726 2.14 36.64 -44.95
CA SER A 726 1.58 36.67 -46.30
C SER A 726 2.23 37.71 -47.20
N ASP A 727 2.10 37.54 -48.51
CA ASP A 727 2.64 38.44 -49.55
C ASP A 727 2.14 39.90 -49.44
N ASN A 728 1.02 40.12 -48.75
CA ASN A 728 0.44 41.45 -48.50
C ASN A 728 0.81 42.04 -47.14
N GLY A 729 1.81 41.49 -46.44
CA GLY A 729 2.35 42.05 -45.20
C GLY A 729 1.48 41.82 -43.96
N ILE A 730 0.71 40.72 -43.91
CA ILE A 730 -0.05 40.32 -42.72
C ILE A 730 0.69 39.18 -42.03
N ALA A 731 1.02 39.38 -40.76
CA ALA A 731 1.58 38.37 -39.89
C ALA A 731 0.45 37.64 -39.14
N THR A 732 0.38 36.32 -39.25
CA THR A 732 -0.49 35.46 -38.46
C THR A 732 0.34 34.72 -37.44
N ILE A 733 0.11 35.03 -36.17
CA ILE A 733 0.83 34.49 -35.02
C ILE A 733 0.02 33.32 -34.48
N TYR A 734 0.67 32.18 -34.27
CA TYR A 734 0.10 31.01 -33.61
C TYR A 734 0.78 30.80 -32.26
N GLY A 735 0.01 30.49 -31.23
CA GLY A 735 0.54 30.21 -29.91
C GLY A 735 -0.15 29.03 -29.24
N GLU A 736 0.51 28.53 -28.21
CA GLU A 736 0.02 27.46 -27.34
C GLU A 736 0.00 27.96 -25.89
N ASP A 737 -1.15 27.77 -25.23
CA ASP A 737 -1.21 27.78 -23.77
C ASP A 737 -0.80 26.40 -23.26
N ARG A 738 0.33 26.33 -22.57
CA ARG A 738 0.87 25.08 -22.03
C ARG A 738 0.15 24.64 -20.75
N GLY A 739 -0.47 25.58 -20.05
CA GLY A 739 -1.10 25.36 -18.77
C GLY A 739 -0.17 24.87 -17.66
N THR A 740 -0.63 24.93 -16.43
CA THR A 740 0.13 24.48 -15.26
C THR A 740 -0.26 23.08 -14.80
N THR A 741 0.70 22.17 -14.78
CA THR A 741 0.45 20.77 -14.39
C THR A 741 0.59 20.55 -12.89
N TYR A 742 -0.47 20.01 -12.29
CA TYR A 742 -0.54 19.62 -10.88
C TYR A 742 -0.77 18.12 -10.72
N GLN A 743 -0.25 17.59 -9.62
CA GLN A 743 -0.51 16.22 -9.18
C GLN A 743 -1.14 16.24 -7.79
N TYR A 744 -2.06 15.31 -7.54
CA TYR A 744 -2.80 15.20 -6.29
C TYR A 744 -2.76 13.77 -5.74
N TYR A 745 -2.76 13.65 -4.41
CA TYR A 745 -3.15 12.44 -3.71
C TYR A 745 -3.96 12.78 -2.46
N VAL A 746 -4.69 11.81 -1.94
CA VAL A 746 -5.42 11.88 -0.68
C VAL A 746 -4.79 10.90 0.31
N GLU A 747 -4.62 11.36 1.55
CA GLU A 747 -4.23 10.54 2.69
C GLU A 747 -5.48 10.25 3.54
N GLY A 748 -5.81 8.97 3.69
CA GLY A 748 -6.76 8.48 4.68
C GLY A 748 -6.07 8.29 6.03
N ILE A 749 -6.48 9.07 7.02
CA ILE A 749 -5.94 9.10 8.38
C ILE A 749 -6.82 8.23 9.27
N ALA A 750 -6.24 7.18 9.83
CA ALA A 750 -6.95 6.31 10.75
C ALA A 750 -7.28 7.06 12.06
N ALA A 751 -8.44 6.78 12.64
CA ALA A 751 -8.82 7.30 13.95
C ALA A 751 -8.02 6.61 15.07
N SER A 752 -7.73 5.32 14.92
CA SER A 752 -6.84 4.59 15.83
C SER A 752 -5.37 4.85 15.52
N SER A 753 -4.57 5.09 16.56
CA SER A 753 -3.10 5.15 16.43
C SER A 753 -2.44 3.80 16.14
N GLU A 754 -3.18 2.69 16.23
CA GLU A 754 -2.68 1.34 15.91
C GLU A 754 -2.73 1.03 14.41
N THR A 755 -3.50 1.80 13.63
CA THR A 755 -3.72 1.58 12.20
C THR A 755 -2.92 2.61 11.39
N GLU A 756 -2.25 2.15 10.34
CA GLU A 756 -1.49 3.04 9.45
C GLU A 756 -2.42 3.92 8.59
N ASN A 757 -1.95 5.12 8.27
CA ASN A 757 -2.55 5.96 7.24
C ASN A 757 -2.44 5.30 5.86
N ILE A 758 -3.40 5.55 4.98
CA ILE A 758 -3.47 4.97 3.64
C ILE A 758 -3.39 6.09 2.60
N GLN A 759 -2.45 5.98 1.67
CA GLN A 759 -2.33 6.93 0.56
C GLN A 759 -3.11 6.43 -0.66
N SER A 760 -3.77 7.34 -1.38
CA SER A 760 -4.40 7.04 -2.66
C SER A 760 -3.39 6.87 -3.80
N ASN A 761 -3.89 6.47 -4.97
CA ASN A 761 -3.19 6.72 -6.24
C ASN A 761 -2.98 8.23 -6.45
N ILE A 762 -1.99 8.57 -7.29
CA ILE A 762 -1.76 9.94 -7.74
C ILE A 762 -2.57 10.19 -9.00
N VAL A 763 -3.25 11.34 -9.06
CA VAL A 763 -3.89 11.86 -10.28
C VAL A 763 -3.17 13.11 -10.75
N THR A 764 -3.19 13.36 -12.06
CA THR A 764 -2.53 14.50 -12.70
C THR A 764 -3.57 15.29 -13.49
N ALA A 765 -3.55 16.61 -13.38
CA ALA A 765 -4.40 17.52 -14.13
C ALA A 765 -3.64 18.80 -14.49
N THR A 766 -3.95 19.38 -15.65
CA THR A 766 -3.33 20.61 -16.15
C THR A 766 -4.35 21.74 -16.18
N ALA A 767 -3.99 22.87 -15.59
CA ALA A 767 -4.78 24.08 -15.49
C ALA A 767 -4.49 24.95 -16.72
N PHE A 768 -5.46 25.13 -17.62
CA PHE A 768 -5.35 26.00 -18.79
C PHE A 768 -6.19 27.26 -18.61
N SER A 769 -5.58 28.44 -18.77
CA SER A 769 -6.33 29.70 -18.83
C SER A 769 -6.76 30.07 -20.25
N GLY A 770 -6.12 29.48 -21.26
CA GLY A 770 -6.27 29.81 -22.67
C GLY A 770 -5.55 31.11 -23.04
N LEU A 771 -5.30 31.30 -24.33
CA LEU A 771 -4.62 32.50 -24.83
C LEU A 771 -5.52 33.74 -24.77
N LYS A 772 -4.96 34.83 -24.23
CA LYS A 772 -5.57 36.17 -24.28
C LYS A 772 -5.16 36.91 -25.54
N GLY A 773 -3.90 36.78 -25.96
CA GLY A 773 -3.37 37.49 -27.12
C GLY A 773 -1.86 37.61 -27.13
N TYR A 774 -1.36 38.63 -27.84
CA TYR A 774 0.07 38.86 -28.02
C TYR A 774 0.39 40.35 -27.87
N ILE A 775 1.49 40.66 -27.20
CA ILE A 775 2.13 41.96 -27.26
C ILE A 775 3.05 41.92 -28.48
N VAL A 776 2.88 42.85 -29.42
CA VAL A 776 3.56 42.82 -30.72
C VAL A 776 4.15 44.19 -31.02
N GLU A 777 5.44 44.22 -31.36
CA GLU A 777 6.15 45.42 -31.82
C GLU A 777 6.92 45.11 -33.11
N VAL A 778 6.83 45.98 -34.11
CA VAL A 778 7.60 45.88 -35.37
C VAL A 778 8.70 46.93 -35.37
N SER A 779 9.94 46.50 -35.57
CA SER A 779 11.15 47.31 -35.34
C SER A 779 12.19 47.12 -36.46
N ASP A 780 13.08 48.09 -36.65
CA ASP A 780 14.26 47.99 -37.51
C ASP A 780 15.47 47.34 -36.79
N LYS A 781 15.31 46.96 -35.52
CA LYS A 781 16.35 46.38 -34.66
C LYS A 781 15.97 44.96 -34.25
N GLU A 782 16.96 44.08 -34.25
CA GLU A 782 16.88 42.71 -33.74
C GLU A 782 16.68 42.64 -32.22
N TYR A 783 17.05 43.69 -31.47
CA TYR A 783 16.94 43.74 -30.01
C TYR A 783 16.30 45.05 -29.53
N ILE A 784 15.33 44.90 -28.63
CA ILE A 784 14.66 45.97 -27.87
C ILE A 784 14.63 45.58 -26.38
N GLU A 785 14.59 46.57 -25.48
CA GLU A 785 14.87 46.35 -24.05
C GLU A 785 13.77 45.54 -23.34
N ASP A 786 12.49 45.85 -23.58
CA ASP A 786 11.32 44.98 -23.36
C ASP A 786 10.12 45.61 -24.10
N ILE A 787 9.20 44.80 -24.62
CA ILE A 787 7.93 45.25 -25.21
C ILE A 787 6.76 45.23 -24.20
N ALA A 788 6.96 44.59 -23.05
CA ALA A 788 5.99 44.58 -21.96
C ALA A 788 6.23 45.77 -21.01
N GLU A 789 5.26 46.67 -20.91
CA GLU A 789 5.27 47.84 -20.03
C GLU A 789 4.41 47.60 -18.79
N TYR A 790 4.85 48.10 -17.63
CA TYR A 790 4.16 47.96 -16.35
C TYR A 790 3.95 49.30 -15.65
N ASP A 791 2.86 49.41 -14.89
CA ASP A 791 2.61 50.56 -14.01
C ASP A 791 3.46 50.50 -12.70
N GLU A 792 3.41 51.57 -11.88
CA GLU A 792 4.14 51.64 -10.60
C GLU A 792 3.73 50.55 -9.58
N LYS A 793 2.63 49.85 -9.82
CA LYS A 793 2.12 48.74 -8.99
C LYS A 793 2.47 47.37 -9.59
N GLY A 794 3.14 47.33 -10.74
CA GLY A 794 3.54 46.11 -11.44
C GLY A 794 2.46 45.49 -12.32
N ASN A 795 1.39 46.20 -12.67
CA ASN A 795 0.37 45.70 -13.59
C ASN A 795 0.78 45.95 -15.04
N LEU A 796 0.56 44.97 -15.94
CA LEU A 796 0.79 45.10 -17.38
C LEU A 796 -0.11 46.20 -17.97
N ILE A 797 0.48 47.11 -18.75
CA ILE A 797 -0.21 48.20 -19.44
C ILE A 797 -0.01 48.19 -20.98
N SER A 798 0.78 47.27 -21.52
CA SER A 798 0.92 47.10 -22.98
C SER A 798 -0.40 46.77 -23.67
N ASP A 799 -0.57 47.27 -24.89
CA ASP A 799 -1.68 46.88 -25.76
C ASP A 799 -1.54 45.40 -26.18
N ILE A 800 -2.63 44.64 -26.04
CA ILE A 800 -2.66 43.21 -26.37
C ILE A 800 -3.49 43.04 -27.65
N VAL A 801 -2.88 42.44 -28.67
CA VAL A 801 -3.60 41.97 -29.86
C VAL A 801 -4.35 40.69 -29.47
N PRO A 802 -5.69 40.71 -29.42
CA PRO A 802 -6.45 39.59 -28.89
C PRO A 802 -6.31 38.36 -29.79
N ALA A 803 -6.11 37.19 -29.17
CA ALA A 803 -6.15 35.93 -29.87
C ALA A 803 -7.61 35.51 -30.12
N ASN A 804 -7.87 34.90 -31.27
CA ASN A 804 -9.07 34.13 -31.53
C ASN A 804 -8.69 32.65 -31.49
N GLN A 805 -8.99 32.00 -30.35
CA GLN A 805 -8.48 30.66 -30.01
C GLN A 805 -6.96 30.67 -29.84
N ASP A 806 -6.24 30.15 -30.83
CA ASP A 806 -4.79 29.91 -30.83
C ASP A 806 -4.01 30.89 -31.70
N LYS A 807 -4.67 31.90 -32.29
CA LYS A 807 -4.03 32.80 -33.25
C LYS A 807 -4.47 34.25 -33.20
N ALA A 808 -3.59 35.15 -33.64
CA ALA A 808 -3.89 36.55 -33.89
C ALA A 808 -3.28 37.03 -35.21
N THR A 809 -3.87 38.06 -35.82
CA THR A 809 -3.36 38.66 -37.06
C THR A 809 -2.96 40.10 -36.84
N VAL A 810 -1.74 40.46 -37.27
CA VAL A 810 -1.19 41.82 -37.18
C VAL A 810 -0.78 42.28 -38.58
N ASN A 811 -1.09 43.53 -38.92
CA ASN A 811 -0.61 44.15 -40.15
C ASN A 811 0.76 44.78 -39.87
N LEU A 812 1.78 44.42 -40.66
CA LEU A 812 3.14 44.94 -40.50
C LEU A 812 3.27 46.44 -40.85
N GLY A 813 2.23 47.04 -41.46
CA GLY A 813 2.17 48.46 -41.80
C GLY A 813 2.76 48.79 -43.17
N GLU A 814 2.93 50.09 -43.46
CA GLU A 814 3.68 50.55 -44.66
C GLU A 814 5.18 50.30 -44.46
N CYS A 815 5.63 49.07 -44.69
CA CYS A 815 7.05 48.76 -44.70
C CYS A 815 7.68 49.20 -46.04
N THR A 816 8.90 49.73 -45.99
CA THR A 816 9.59 50.15 -47.23
C THR A 816 10.02 48.91 -48.02
N PRO A 817 9.61 48.75 -49.29
CA PRO A 817 10.08 47.65 -50.13
C PRO A 817 11.61 47.57 -50.18
N GLY A 818 12.16 46.36 -50.12
CA GLY A 818 13.61 46.13 -50.10
C GLY A 818 14.30 46.35 -48.75
N THR A 819 13.54 46.50 -47.65
CA THR A 819 14.10 46.62 -46.28
C THR A 819 13.85 45.36 -45.44
N THR A 820 14.70 45.15 -44.43
CA THR A 820 14.53 44.12 -43.40
C THR A 820 13.93 44.73 -42.14
N VAL A 821 12.91 44.09 -41.58
CA VAL A 821 12.29 44.45 -40.29
C VAL A 821 12.25 43.23 -39.37
N TYR A 822 12.13 43.46 -38.07
CA TYR A 822 11.97 42.44 -37.03
C TYR A 822 10.61 42.56 -36.38
N ILE A 823 9.91 41.44 -36.20
CA ILE A 823 8.69 41.38 -35.38
C ILE A 823 9.03 40.76 -34.02
N HIS A 824 8.71 41.48 -32.95
CA HIS A 824 8.88 41.06 -31.57
C HIS A 824 7.52 40.70 -31.00
N ILE A 825 7.41 39.50 -30.42
CA ILE A 825 6.13 38.93 -29.99
C ILE A 825 6.30 38.36 -28.58
N ARG A 826 5.42 38.75 -27.65
CA ARG A 826 5.25 38.06 -26.37
C ARG A 826 3.81 37.56 -26.25
N PRO A 827 3.58 36.24 -26.12
CA PRO A 827 2.25 35.70 -25.94
C PRO A 827 1.78 35.96 -24.50
N VAL A 828 0.47 36.16 -24.33
CA VAL A 828 -0.17 36.45 -23.04
C VAL A 828 -1.40 35.56 -22.92
N ASP A 829 -1.56 34.89 -21.77
CA ASP A 829 -2.72 34.04 -21.48
C ASP A 829 -3.80 34.81 -20.69
N ASN A 830 -4.94 34.17 -20.42
CA ASN A 830 -6.02 34.79 -19.65
C ASN A 830 -5.74 34.87 -18.15
N ALA A 831 -4.78 34.09 -17.63
CA ALA A 831 -4.28 34.23 -16.27
C ALA A 831 -3.33 35.44 -16.11
N GLY A 832 -2.87 36.01 -17.23
CA GLY A 832 -1.95 37.15 -17.28
C GLY A 832 -0.48 36.76 -17.26
N ASN A 833 -0.14 35.48 -17.44
CA ASN A 833 1.24 35.04 -17.61
C ASN A 833 1.74 35.46 -19.00
N ILE A 834 2.97 35.96 -19.06
CA ILE A 834 3.59 36.50 -20.28
C ILE A 834 4.74 35.59 -20.67
N GLY A 835 4.69 35.08 -21.90
CA GLY A 835 5.70 34.18 -22.45
C GLY A 835 7.01 34.89 -22.79
N GLU A 836 8.02 34.07 -23.06
CA GLU A 836 9.29 34.55 -23.58
C GLU A 836 9.09 35.26 -24.93
N GLU A 837 9.98 36.21 -25.22
CA GLU A 837 9.97 36.95 -26.46
C GLU A 837 10.39 36.07 -27.64
N PHE A 838 9.53 36.04 -28.65
CA PHE A 838 9.82 35.47 -29.95
C PHE A 838 10.14 36.60 -30.93
N VAL A 839 11.28 36.51 -31.61
CA VAL A 839 11.74 37.51 -32.59
C VAL A 839 11.97 36.84 -33.93
N GLN A 840 11.39 37.40 -35.00
CA GLN A 840 11.58 36.92 -36.36
C GLN A 840 12.01 38.05 -37.30
N GLU A 841 13.05 37.78 -38.10
CA GLU A 841 13.52 38.64 -39.19
C GLU A 841 12.62 38.47 -40.43
N ILE A 842 12.24 39.58 -41.07
CA ILE A 842 11.33 39.65 -42.22
C ILE A 842 11.94 40.53 -43.31
N GLU A 843 12.10 40.00 -44.53
CA GLU A 843 12.46 40.77 -45.73
C GLU A 843 11.19 41.22 -46.49
N ILE A 844 11.10 42.51 -46.83
CA ILE A 844 9.97 43.07 -47.59
C ILE A 844 10.27 43.04 -49.10
N PRO A 845 9.51 42.30 -49.94
CA PRO A 845 9.79 42.18 -51.37
C PRO A 845 9.54 43.49 -52.15
N ASP A 846 10.37 43.73 -53.17
CA ASP A 846 10.42 44.95 -53.99
C ASP A 846 10.01 44.63 -55.45
N ASN A 847 8.82 45.01 -55.93
CA ASN A 847 8.48 44.95 -57.36
C ASN A 847 7.25 45.82 -57.78
N GLU A 848 7.44 46.74 -58.73
CA GLU A 848 6.37 47.47 -59.44
C GLU A 848 5.69 46.57 -60.51
N SER A 849 4.36 46.70 -60.68
CA SER A 849 3.55 45.84 -61.58
C SER A 849 3.65 46.21 -63.07
N TYR A 850 3.81 45.22 -63.95
CA TYR A 850 3.92 45.37 -65.43
C TYR A 850 2.61 45.75 -66.16
N PHE A 851 1.48 45.85 -65.45
CA PHE A 851 0.22 46.36 -66.02
C PHE A 851 0.07 47.90 -65.94
N ASP A 852 0.92 48.56 -65.15
CA ASP A 852 0.80 49.97 -64.78
C ASP A 852 1.75 50.91 -65.56
N LEU A 853 2.18 50.46 -66.75
CA LEU A 853 3.19 51.16 -67.55
C LEU A 853 2.64 52.42 -68.23
N PRO A 854 3.41 53.53 -68.31
CA PRO A 854 2.95 54.78 -68.90
C PRO A 854 2.91 54.76 -70.45
N TYR A 855 3.29 53.65 -71.08
CA TYR A 855 3.43 53.52 -72.53
C TYR A 855 2.23 52.81 -73.15
N ALA A 856 1.56 53.46 -74.09
CA ALA A 856 0.60 52.78 -74.97
C ALA A 856 1.36 51.90 -76.00
N LEU A 857 2.43 52.46 -76.59
CA LEU A 857 3.29 51.76 -77.54
C LEU A 857 4.76 52.02 -77.18
N PHE A 858 5.56 50.96 -77.07
CA PHE A 858 7.01 51.06 -76.83
C PHE A 858 7.78 50.09 -77.71
N ALA A 859 8.54 50.61 -78.67
CA ALA A 859 9.54 49.82 -79.40
C ALA A 859 10.91 49.94 -78.70
N SER A 860 11.45 48.83 -78.20
CA SER A 860 12.67 48.80 -77.37
C SER A 860 13.97 48.92 -78.15
N GLU A 861 14.02 48.51 -79.42
CA GLU A 861 15.23 48.62 -80.25
C GLU A 861 15.01 49.40 -81.53
N GLU A 862 13.89 49.16 -82.23
CA GLU A 862 13.66 49.70 -83.58
C GLU A 862 12.56 50.79 -83.59
N GLU A 863 11.70 50.76 -84.61
CA GLU A 863 10.67 51.76 -84.89
C GLU A 863 9.27 51.29 -84.46
N VAL A 864 8.41 52.27 -84.18
CA VAL A 864 6.96 52.12 -84.14
C VAL A 864 6.41 52.63 -85.47
N GLN A 865 5.74 51.78 -86.24
CA GLN A 865 5.03 52.13 -87.47
C GLN A 865 3.52 52.02 -87.27
N LEU A 866 2.80 53.10 -87.55
CA LEU A 866 1.35 53.19 -87.45
C LEU A 866 0.76 53.69 -88.77
N PHE A 867 0.21 52.78 -89.56
CA PHE A 867 -0.38 53.05 -90.86
C PHE A 867 -1.90 52.89 -90.81
N CYS A 868 -2.62 53.98 -90.60
CA CYS A 868 -4.06 53.93 -90.34
C CYS A 868 -4.86 54.95 -91.15
N CYS A 869 -6.14 54.69 -91.45
CA CYS A 869 -7.01 55.78 -91.90
C CYS A 869 -7.22 56.79 -90.75
N GLN A 870 -7.60 56.32 -89.57
CA GLN A 870 -7.68 57.11 -88.35
C GLN A 870 -7.06 56.37 -87.15
N ALA A 871 -6.27 57.08 -86.34
CA ALA A 871 -5.74 56.58 -85.08
C ALA A 871 -6.00 57.55 -83.92
N ASP A 872 -6.62 57.08 -82.85
CA ASP A 872 -6.87 57.76 -81.58
C ASP A 872 -6.07 57.04 -80.47
N VAL A 873 -5.00 57.66 -79.99
CA VAL A 873 -4.09 57.07 -79.00
C VAL A 873 -4.02 57.97 -77.76
N LYS A 874 -4.20 57.41 -76.58
CA LYS A 874 -4.05 58.08 -75.28
C LYS A 874 -2.97 57.38 -74.46
N GLY A 875 -1.88 58.09 -74.18
CA GLY A 875 -0.68 57.54 -73.55
C GLY A 875 0.60 57.84 -74.34
N ILE A 876 1.75 57.37 -73.84
CA ILE A 876 3.05 57.60 -74.48
C ILE A 876 3.26 56.63 -75.64
N VAL A 877 3.74 57.15 -76.79
CA VAL A 877 4.23 56.35 -77.92
C VAL A 877 5.73 56.57 -78.04
N TYR A 878 6.52 55.53 -77.86
CA TYR A 878 7.99 55.59 -77.86
C TYR A 878 8.58 54.67 -78.93
N GLY A 879 9.33 55.22 -79.88
CA GLY A 879 10.14 54.46 -80.83
C GLY A 879 11.64 54.69 -80.61
N ASN A 880 12.40 53.63 -80.33
CA ASN A 880 13.84 53.78 -80.05
C ASN A 880 14.66 54.22 -81.29
N GLU A 881 14.18 53.93 -82.51
CA GLU A 881 14.73 54.50 -83.75
C GLU A 881 13.84 55.61 -84.34
N THR A 882 12.57 55.29 -84.62
CA THR A 882 11.65 56.19 -85.31
C THR A 882 10.23 55.89 -84.85
N PHE A 883 9.43 56.92 -84.57
CA PHE A 883 7.97 56.76 -84.60
C PHE A 883 7.45 57.30 -85.93
N ARG A 884 6.87 56.39 -86.72
CA ARG A 884 6.32 56.65 -88.05
C ARG A 884 4.80 56.54 -88.02
N PHE A 885 4.13 57.57 -88.50
CA PHE A 885 2.71 57.53 -88.78
C PHE A 885 2.45 57.90 -90.25
N GLN A 886 1.62 57.12 -90.95
CA GLN A 886 1.13 57.47 -92.28
C GLN A 886 -0.36 57.15 -92.38
N GLY A 887 -1.19 58.18 -92.57
CA GLY A 887 -2.63 58.00 -92.50
C GLY A 887 -3.46 59.20 -92.93
N SER A 888 -4.77 59.18 -92.66
CA SER A 888 -5.62 60.37 -92.83
C SER A 888 -5.69 61.20 -91.54
N THR A 889 -5.88 60.57 -90.38
CA THR A 889 -6.03 61.26 -89.09
C THR A 889 -5.23 60.59 -87.96
N LEU A 890 -4.50 61.38 -87.16
CA LEU A 890 -3.88 60.94 -85.90
C LEU A 890 -4.25 61.89 -84.77
N ASN A 891 -4.89 61.37 -83.72
CA ASN A 891 -5.15 62.05 -82.46
C ASN A 891 -4.37 61.33 -81.35
N LEU A 892 -3.18 61.82 -81.02
CA LEU A 892 -2.34 61.33 -79.92
C LEU A 892 -2.46 62.27 -78.70
N LEU A 893 -3.28 61.88 -77.73
CA LEU A 893 -3.42 62.51 -76.42
C LEU A 893 -2.35 61.98 -75.46
N GLY A 894 -1.10 62.28 -75.79
CA GLY A 894 0.10 61.90 -75.06
C GLY A 894 1.35 62.32 -75.81
N THR A 895 2.52 61.87 -75.35
CA THR A 895 3.80 62.29 -75.94
C THR A 895 4.28 61.28 -76.99
N ALA A 896 4.58 61.78 -78.19
CA ALA A 896 5.28 61.05 -79.24
C ALA A 896 6.79 61.19 -79.04
N TYR A 897 7.44 60.12 -78.60
CA TYR A 897 8.90 60.03 -78.48
C TYR A 897 9.51 59.30 -79.67
N SER A 898 10.67 59.79 -80.08
CA SER A 898 11.61 59.06 -80.91
C SER A 898 13.03 59.31 -80.42
N ALA A 899 13.81 58.26 -80.20
CA ALA A 899 15.25 58.41 -79.95
C ALA A 899 16.04 58.79 -81.21
N GLY A 900 15.50 58.50 -82.42
CA GLY A 900 15.90 59.14 -83.67
C GLY A 900 14.94 60.27 -84.10
N LYS A 901 14.16 60.06 -85.17
CA LYS A 901 13.26 61.06 -85.76
C LYS A 901 11.79 60.63 -85.80
N LEU A 902 10.88 61.59 -85.69
CA LEU A 902 9.46 61.41 -85.92
C LEU A 902 9.15 61.55 -87.42
N GLN A 903 8.47 60.56 -88.00
CA GLN A 903 8.05 60.55 -89.41
C GLN A 903 6.54 60.44 -89.52
N ILE A 904 5.84 61.56 -89.30
CA ILE A 904 4.39 61.63 -89.19
C ILE A 904 3.80 62.35 -90.41
N ALA A 905 2.94 61.68 -91.16
CA ALA A 905 2.26 62.21 -92.34
C ALA A 905 0.76 61.87 -92.33
N GLY A 906 -0.09 62.89 -92.44
CA GLY A 906 -1.54 62.71 -92.60
C GLY A 906 -2.28 64.02 -92.85
N GLY A 907 -3.58 63.94 -93.10
CA GLY A 907 -4.45 65.09 -93.36
C GLY A 907 -4.77 65.90 -92.11
N ASP A 908 -5.16 65.23 -91.02
CA ASP A 908 -5.52 65.83 -89.73
C ASP A 908 -4.67 65.24 -88.59
N LEU A 909 -3.79 66.05 -87.99
CA LEU A 909 -2.83 65.59 -86.97
C LEU A 909 -2.98 66.41 -85.68
N HIS A 910 -3.45 65.78 -84.60
CA HIS A 910 -3.49 66.32 -83.24
C HIS A 910 -2.58 65.49 -82.34
N ILE A 911 -1.46 66.07 -81.88
CA ILE A 911 -0.49 65.38 -81.01
C ILE A 911 -0.17 66.31 -79.85
N ALA A 912 -0.32 65.83 -78.61
CA ALA A 912 -0.14 66.65 -77.42
C ALA A 912 1.31 67.14 -77.26
N GLU A 913 2.28 66.24 -77.41
CA GLU A 913 3.71 66.59 -77.33
C GLU A 913 4.56 65.73 -78.27
N LYS A 914 5.66 66.30 -78.80
CA LYS A 914 6.59 65.63 -79.72
C LYS A 914 8.02 65.80 -79.24
N ILE A 915 8.75 64.70 -79.11
CA ILE A 915 10.15 64.68 -78.67
C ILE A 915 10.96 63.81 -79.65
N GLU A 916 11.89 64.44 -80.37
CA GLU A 916 12.87 63.78 -81.25
C GLU A 916 14.25 63.77 -80.60
N ASN A 917 15.12 62.84 -80.99
CA ASN A 917 16.45 62.63 -80.41
C ASN A 917 16.41 62.44 -78.88
N ALA A 918 15.35 61.80 -78.37
CA ALA A 918 15.25 61.42 -76.97
C ALA A 918 16.39 60.45 -76.57
N SER A 919 16.75 60.40 -75.30
CA SER A 919 17.63 59.34 -74.79
C SER A 919 16.97 57.99 -75.02
N GLN A 920 17.73 57.01 -75.52
CA GLN A 920 17.27 55.63 -75.62
C GLN A 920 16.88 55.12 -74.23
N ILE A 921 15.69 54.54 -74.13
CA ILE A 921 15.18 53.94 -72.89
C ILE A 921 15.28 52.42 -73.03
N GLU A 922 15.96 51.78 -72.08
CA GLU A 922 15.96 50.33 -71.92
C GLU A 922 14.91 49.98 -70.86
N LEU A 923 13.88 49.21 -71.23
CA LEU A 923 12.87 48.72 -70.30
C LEU A 923 13.33 47.41 -69.63
N PRO A 924 13.00 47.17 -68.35
CA PRO A 924 13.21 45.88 -67.71
C PRO A 924 12.57 44.72 -68.51
N ASN A 925 13.21 43.55 -68.47
CA ASN A 925 12.62 42.35 -69.06
C ASN A 925 11.57 41.74 -68.12
N TYR A 926 10.30 41.99 -68.41
CA TYR A 926 9.16 41.51 -67.61
C TYR A 926 8.85 40.02 -67.81
N MET A 927 9.57 39.31 -68.68
CA MET A 927 9.26 37.90 -68.97
C MET A 927 9.38 37.02 -67.72
N THR A 928 10.38 37.26 -66.88
CA THR A 928 10.55 36.50 -65.63
C THR A 928 9.35 36.69 -64.71
N ASP A 929 8.90 37.94 -64.50
CA ASP A 929 7.76 38.25 -63.64
C ASP A 929 6.44 37.71 -64.22
N ILE A 930 6.28 37.76 -65.54
CA ILE A 930 5.13 37.17 -66.25
C ILE A 930 5.09 35.64 -66.03
N LEU A 931 6.21 34.95 -66.23
CA LEU A 931 6.31 33.50 -66.03
C LEU A 931 6.13 33.12 -64.55
N ASP A 932 6.64 33.95 -63.64
CA ASP A 932 6.48 33.75 -62.19
C ASP A 932 5.01 33.84 -61.75
N ASN A 933 4.24 34.77 -62.30
CA ASN A 933 2.80 34.85 -62.04
C ASN A 933 2.00 33.68 -62.66
N MET A 934 2.60 32.91 -63.57
CA MET A 934 2.01 31.72 -64.18
C MET A 934 2.38 30.39 -63.49
N LYS A 935 3.14 30.41 -62.37
CA LYS A 935 3.85 29.27 -61.70
C LYS A 935 3.08 27.96 -61.43
N GLN A 936 1.79 27.84 -61.76
CA GLN A 936 1.00 26.61 -61.65
C GLN A 936 0.68 25.91 -62.99
N ASN A 937 1.12 26.41 -64.16
CA ASN A 937 0.83 25.75 -65.44
C ASN A 937 2.01 24.95 -66.02
N THR A 938 1.80 23.66 -66.34
CA THR A 938 2.81 22.74 -66.89
C THR A 938 3.19 22.97 -68.37
N GLY A 939 2.56 23.96 -69.01
CA GLY A 939 2.79 24.33 -70.40
C GLY A 939 2.30 23.29 -71.43
N ILE A 940 1.81 23.76 -72.57
CA ILE A 940 1.43 22.96 -73.74
C ILE A 940 2.44 23.17 -74.86
N GLU A 941 2.40 22.35 -75.90
CA GLU A 941 3.39 22.45 -76.98
C GLU A 941 3.13 23.62 -77.92
N GLU A 942 1.88 23.76 -78.38
CA GLU A 942 1.37 24.90 -79.16
C GLU A 942 -0.17 24.95 -79.06
N ILE A 943 -0.76 26.10 -79.35
CA ILE A 943 -2.17 26.16 -79.79
C ILE A 943 -2.17 26.13 -81.32
N ALA A 944 -2.96 25.25 -81.92
CA ALA A 944 -3.09 25.06 -83.38
C ALA A 944 -4.57 24.89 -83.78
N GLU A 945 -5.35 25.97 -83.65
CA GLU A 945 -6.82 25.94 -83.78
C GLU A 945 -7.32 26.50 -85.13
N TYR A 946 -8.33 25.85 -85.72
CA TYR A 946 -8.85 26.21 -87.05
C TYR A 946 -10.32 26.67 -87.08
N ASN A 947 -11.04 26.60 -85.96
CA ASN A 947 -12.48 26.94 -85.89
C ASN A 947 -12.79 28.07 -84.90
N MET A 948 -12.34 27.92 -83.65
CA MET A 948 -12.40 28.92 -82.59
C MET A 948 -11.28 28.63 -81.59
N ALA A 949 -10.57 29.66 -81.12
CA ALA A 949 -9.56 29.50 -80.07
C ALA A 949 -10.00 30.24 -78.80
N ASN A 950 -10.00 29.54 -77.66
CA ASN A 950 -10.33 30.11 -76.36
C ASN A 950 -9.22 29.80 -75.35
N VAL A 951 -8.57 30.82 -74.81
CA VAL A 951 -7.62 30.71 -73.70
C VAL A 951 -8.32 31.26 -72.46
N THR A 952 -8.71 30.39 -71.53
CA THR A 952 -9.45 30.77 -70.32
C THR A 952 -8.67 30.53 -69.03
N ASN A 953 -7.52 29.87 -69.12
CA ASN A 953 -6.57 29.70 -68.03
C ASN A 953 -5.20 30.18 -68.51
N PRO A 954 -4.33 30.72 -67.63
CA PRO A 954 -2.98 31.14 -68.01
C PRO A 954 -2.27 30.01 -68.73
N THR A 955 -1.74 30.20 -69.94
CA THR A 955 -1.24 29.13 -70.81
C THR A 955 0.17 29.46 -71.31
N ILE A 956 1.10 28.52 -71.15
CA ILE A 956 2.47 28.62 -71.66
C ILE A 956 2.63 27.65 -72.83
N CYS A 957 2.97 28.15 -74.01
CA CYS A 957 3.28 27.37 -75.21
C CYS A 957 4.78 27.24 -75.40
N LYS A 958 5.29 26.00 -75.48
CA LYS A 958 6.73 25.71 -75.60
C LYS A 958 7.30 26.02 -76.98
N THR A 959 6.44 26.11 -77.99
CA THR A 959 6.79 26.40 -79.38
C THR A 959 5.83 27.42 -80.00
N THR A 960 6.05 27.79 -81.27
CA THR A 960 5.21 28.74 -82.01
C THR A 960 3.75 28.35 -82.01
N THR A 961 2.87 29.28 -81.65
CA THR A 961 1.43 29.07 -81.53
C THR A 961 0.65 29.82 -82.60
N ARG A 962 -0.36 29.17 -83.20
CA ARG A 962 -1.15 29.71 -84.30
C ARG A 962 -2.65 29.42 -84.17
N ALA A 963 -3.49 30.38 -84.55
CA ALA A 963 -4.93 30.13 -84.74
C ALA A 963 -5.45 30.79 -86.02
N TRP A 964 -6.14 30.01 -86.86
CA TRP A 964 -6.82 30.47 -88.07
C TRP A 964 -8.31 30.18 -87.98
N CYS A 965 -9.05 31.04 -87.31
CA CYS A 965 -10.41 30.73 -86.87
C CYS A 965 -11.35 31.92 -86.99
N ASN A 966 -12.67 31.72 -86.98
CA ASN A 966 -13.61 32.84 -87.10
C ASN A 966 -13.51 33.80 -85.88
N ARG A 967 -13.18 33.26 -84.70
CA ARG A 967 -13.07 34.01 -83.45
C ARG A 967 -11.94 33.50 -82.56
N VAL A 968 -11.16 34.42 -81.99
CA VAL A 968 -10.16 34.13 -80.94
C VAL A 968 -10.54 34.90 -79.67
N ASN A 969 -10.63 34.20 -78.54
CA ASN A 969 -10.84 34.81 -77.23
C ASN A 969 -9.69 34.45 -76.29
N ILE A 970 -8.97 35.45 -75.79
CA ILE A 970 -7.90 35.29 -74.81
C ILE A 970 -8.38 35.96 -73.53
N PHE A 971 -8.86 35.18 -72.57
CA PHE A 971 -9.43 35.64 -71.29
C PHE A 971 -8.52 35.34 -70.10
N ALA A 972 -7.37 34.72 -70.34
CA ALA A 972 -6.29 34.54 -69.39
C ALA A 972 -4.96 34.63 -70.13
N ASP A 973 -3.89 34.83 -69.38
CA ASP A 973 -2.57 35.12 -69.94
C ASP A 973 -2.06 34.01 -70.88
N LEU A 974 -1.38 34.39 -71.95
CA LEU A 974 -0.81 33.49 -72.94
C LEU A 974 0.65 33.86 -73.19
N VAL A 975 1.56 32.95 -72.89
CA VAL A 975 2.99 33.07 -73.20
C VAL A 975 3.37 32.03 -74.24
N SER A 976 4.18 32.39 -75.22
CA SER A 976 4.77 31.46 -76.18
C SER A 976 6.28 31.66 -76.23
N ASN A 977 7.05 30.57 -76.23
CA ASN A 977 8.49 30.66 -76.41
C ASN A 977 8.86 31.05 -77.87
N GLY A 978 8.08 30.61 -78.87
CA GLY A 978 8.21 31.01 -80.28
C GLY A 978 7.13 32.00 -80.71
N ASP A 979 6.99 32.25 -82.01
CA ASP A 979 5.99 33.21 -82.53
C ASP A 979 4.54 32.96 -82.04
N ILE A 980 3.74 34.00 -82.02
CA ILE A 980 2.28 33.93 -81.86
C ILE A 980 1.63 34.49 -83.12
N SER A 981 0.77 33.71 -83.79
CA SER A 981 0.09 34.16 -85.02
C SER A 981 -1.41 33.89 -84.99
N PHE A 982 -2.20 34.96 -84.96
CA PHE A 982 -3.66 34.88 -84.97
C PHE A 982 -4.24 35.46 -86.26
N ASN A 983 -5.11 34.70 -86.90
CA ASN A 983 -5.89 35.12 -88.06
C ASN A 983 -7.37 34.85 -87.80
N ALA A 984 -8.17 35.91 -87.61
CA ALA A 984 -9.58 35.76 -87.25
C ALA A 984 -10.50 36.88 -87.73
N ASN A 985 -11.82 36.68 -87.76
CA ASN A 985 -12.72 37.81 -88.02
C ASN A 985 -12.84 38.72 -86.79
N VAL A 986 -12.99 38.14 -85.60
CA VAL A 986 -13.11 38.88 -84.34
C VAL A 986 -12.17 38.33 -83.28
N MET A 987 -11.44 39.21 -82.60
CA MET A 987 -10.60 38.86 -81.47
C MET A 987 -11.01 39.63 -80.21
N THR A 988 -11.07 38.93 -79.07
CA THR A 988 -11.32 39.55 -77.76
C THR A 988 -10.16 39.20 -76.81
N LEU A 989 -9.50 40.21 -76.25
CA LEU A 989 -8.33 40.08 -75.38
C LEU A 989 -8.67 40.67 -74.01
N GLY A 990 -8.81 39.84 -72.98
CA GLY A 990 -9.39 40.30 -71.71
C GLY A 990 -10.88 40.65 -71.89
N TYR A 991 -11.64 40.52 -70.82
CA TYR A 991 -13.07 40.86 -70.84
C TYR A 991 -13.45 41.77 -69.67
N LYS A 992 -13.09 41.36 -68.45
CA LYS A 992 -13.19 42.18 -67.23
C LYS A 992 -11.81 42.60 -66.73
N ASP A 993 -10.88 41.65 -66.74
CA ASP A 993 -9.52 41.81 -66.22
C ASP A 993 -8.51 41.86 -67.39
N PRO A 994 -7.42 42.66 -67.27
CA PRO A 994 -6.36 42.72 -68.27
C PRO A 994 -5.64 41.38 -68.38
N VAL A 995 -5.20 41.03 -69.59
CA VAL A 995 -4.44 39.78 -69.86
C VAL A 995 -3.09 40.06 -70.52
N VAL A 996 -2.14 39.16 -70.34
CA VAL A 996 -0.84 39.19 -71.02
C VAL A 996 -0.86 38.29 -72.26
N ILE A 997 -0.39 38.79 -73.39
CA ILE A 997 0.04 37.97 -74.53
C ILE A 997 1.52 38.23 -74.75
N ALA A 998 2.37 37.25 -74.45
CA ALA A 998 3.81 37.40 -74.55
C ALA A 998 4.47 36.37 -75.47
N SER A 999 5.45 36.81 -76.24
CA SER A 999 6.35 35.97 -77.03
C SER A 999 7.78 36.18 -76.55
N GLU A 1000 8.42 35.15 -76.00
CA GLU A 1000 9.74 35.27 -75.39
C GLU A 1000 10.84 35.49 -76.45
N ASN A 1001 10.84 34.69 -77.51
CA ASN A 1001 11.90 34.68 -78.53
C ASN A 1001 11.39 34.90 -79.97
N GLY A 1002 10.09 35.17 -80.17
CA GLY A 1002 9.47 35.26 -81.51
C GLY A 1002 8.59 36.49 -81.73
N ASP A 1003 8.01 36.58 -82.92
CA ASP A 1003 7.12 37.66 -83.33
C ASP A 1003 5.67 37.42 -82.86
N ILE A 1004 4.90 38.50 -82.66
CA ILE A 1004 3.44 38.41 -82.45
C ILE A 1004 2.74 39.02 -83.66
N THR A 1005 1.92 38.23 -84.36
CA THR A 1005 1.15 38.68 -85.52
C THR A 1005 -0.35 38.52 -85.26
N ILE A 1006 -1.11 39.62 -85.36
CA ILE A 1006 -2.57 39.64 -85.26
C ILE A 1006 -3.15 40.13 -86.58
N GLN A 1007 -3.89 39.27 -87.28
CA GLN A 1007 -4.64 39.60 -88.49
C GLN A 1007 -6.14 39.41 -88.19
N ALA A 1008 -6.91 40.50 -88.13
CA ALA A 1008 -8.34 40.37 -87.87
C ALA A 1008 -9.24 41.43 -88.50
N THR A 1009 -10.55 41.22 -88.56
CA THR A 1009 -11.45 42.34 -88.90
C THR A 1009 -11.55 43.29 -87.70
N ASN A 1010 -11.91 42.76 -86.53
CA ASN A 1010 -12.10 43.55 -85.30
C ASN A 1010 -11.32 42.96 -84.12
N VAL A 1011 -10.62 43.80 -83.37
CA VAL A 1011 -9.97 43.42 -82.10
C VAL A 1011 -10.45 44.36 -81.00
N ASN A 1012 -10.93 43.79 -79.89
CA ASN A 1012 -11.27 44.55 -78.68
C ASN A 1012 -10.57 43.93 -77.46
N GLY A 1013 -9.96 44.73 -76.59
CA GLY A 1013 -9.41 44.15 -75.37
C GLY A 1013 -8.65 45.06 -74.41
N ASN A 1014 -8.10 44.45 -73.36
CA ASN A 1014 -7.25 45.10 -72.37
C ASN A 1014 -6.09 44.21 -71.87
N GLY A 1015 -4.95 44.84 -71.55
CA GLY A 1015 -3.78 44.20 -70.95
C GLY A 1015 -2.46 44.48 -71.66
N LEU A 1016 -1.52 43.54 -71.62
CA LEU A 1016 -0.16 43.70 -72.13
C LEU A 1016 0.12 42.78 -73.33
N ILE A 1017 0.53 43.33 -74.47
CA ILE A 1017 1.13 42.55 -75.57
C ILE A 1017 2.65 42.75 -75.55
N TYR A 1018 3.40 41.67 -75.33
CA TYR A 1018 4.83 41.74 -75.01
C TYR A 1018 5.68 40.85 -75.91
N ALA A 1019 6.57 41.43 -76.72
CA ALA A 1019 7.52 40.68 -77.54
C ALA A 1019 8.92 41.33 -77.47
N PRO A 1020 9.63 41.22 -76.34
CA PRO A 1020 10.85 41.99 -76.08
C PRO A 1020 11.94 41.77 -77.14
N ASN A 1021 12.00 40.57 -77.71
CA ASN A 1021 12.98 40.18 -78.73
C ASN A 1021 12.41 40.13 -80.16
N GLY A 1022 11.12 40.42 -80.33
CA GLY A 1022 10.38 40.20 -81.58
C GLY A 1022 9.56 41.40 -82.05
N THR A 1023 8.97 41.27 -83.22
CA THR A 1023 8.10 42.28 -83.83
C THR A 1023 6.64 42.00 -83.49
N VAL A 1024 5.92 43.01 -82.99
CA VAL A 1024 4.45 42.97 -82.93
C VAL A 1024 3.88 43.55 -84.24
N THR A 1025 3.19 42.73 -85.02
CA THR A 1025 2.51 43.11 -86.26
C THR A 1025 0.99 42.98 -86.12
N ILE A 1026 0.26 44.07 -86.27
CA ILE A 1026 -1.21 44.09 -86.18
C ILE A 1026 -1.78 44.59 -87.51
N ASN A 1027 -2.59 43.79 -88.19
CA ASN A 1027 -3.27 44.14 -89.43
C ASN A 1027 -4.78 43.94 -89.30
N VAL A 1028 -5.53 45.03 -89.12
CA VAL A 1028 -6.95 44.96 -88.76
C VAL A 1028 -7.84 46.00 -89.47
N CYS A 1029 -9.17 45.85 -89.42
CA CYS A 1029 -10.07 46.94 -89.78
C CYS A 1029 -10.27 47.88 -88.58
N ASP A 1030 -10.74 47.34 -87.46
CA ASP A 1030 -11.02 48.07 -86.21
C ASP A 1030 -10.20 47.50 -85.04
N PHE A 1031 -9.47 48.36 -84.32
CA PHE A 1031 -8.74 48.03 -83.10
C PHE A 1031 -9.21 48.92 -81.94
N ASP A 1032 -9.69 48.37 -80.84
CA ASP A 1032 -10.02 49.10 -79.60
C ASP A 1032 -9.36 48.41 -78.41
N TYR A 1033 -8.28 48.99 -77.89
CA TYR A 1033 -7.43 48.34 -76.89
C TYR A 1033 -7.09 49.23 -75.69
N LYS A 1034 -7.06 48.65 -74.50
CA LYS A 1034 -6.69 49.32 -73.25
C LYS A 1034 -5.48 48.66 -72.59
N GLY A 1035 -4.31 49.30 -72.59
CA GLY A 1035 -3.10 48.77 -71.95
C GLY A 1035 -1.84 49.11 -72.74
N SER A 1036 -0.87 48.21 -72.78
CA SER A 1036 0.44 48.46 -73.38
C SER A 1036 0.81 47.44 -74.45
N ILE A 1037 1.48 47.90 -75.52
CA ILE A 1037 2.17 47.04 -76.47
C ILE A 1037 3.65 47.39 -76.42
N ILE A 1038 4.46 46.40 -76.06
CA ILE A 1038 5.91 46.55 -75.87
C ILE A 1038 6.61 45.48 -76.68
N ALA A 1039 7.49 45.88 -77.59
CA ALA A 1039 8.17 44.94 -78.48
C ALA A 1039 9.52 45.47 -78.96
N LYS A 1040 10.34 44.64 -79.59
CA LYS A 1040 11.54 45.11 -80.30
C LYS A 1040 11.19 46.13 -81.39
N LYS A 1041 10.16 45.81 -82.17
CA LYS A 1041 9.60 46.61 -83.27
C LYS A 1041 8.07 46.49 -83.27
N ILE A 1042 7.36 47.57 -83.61
CA ILE A 1042 5.90 47.56 -83.68
C ILE A 1042 5.43 48.02 -85.06
N ASN A 1043 4.62 47.20 -85.75
CA ASN A 1043 4.04 47.50 -87.05
C ASN A 1043 2.51 47.36 -87.02
N ILE A 1044 1.78 48.45 -87.19
CA ILE A 1044 0.32 48.45 -87.11
C ILE A 1044 -0.26 49.00 -88.41
N GLN A 1045 -1.19 48.24 -89.00
CA GLN A 1045 -2.00 48.61 -90.15
C GLN A 1045 -3.48 48.49 -89.76
N ALA A 1046 -4.22 49.60 -89.78
CA ALA A 1046 -5.64 49.58 -89.38
C ALA A 1046 -6.50 50.53 -90.23
N THR A 1047 -7.81 50.30 -90.32
CA THR A 1047 -8.71 51.36 -90.81
C THR A 1047 -8.97 52.36 -89.68
N TYR A 1048 -9.40 51.86 -88.52
CA TYR A 1048 -9.62 52.63 -87.30
C TYR A 1048 -8.83 52.01 -86.14
N TYR A 1049 -8.01 52.81 -85.47
CA TYR A 1049 -7.17 52.38 -84.36
C TYR A 1049 -7.44 53.22 -83.11
N GLN A 1050 -7.95 52.61 -82.04
CA GLN A 1050 -8.20 53.22 -80.74
C GLN A 1050 -7.35 52.52 -79.68
N HIS A 1051 -6.52 53.26 -78.96
CA HIS A 1051 -5.66 52.72 -77.91
C HIS A 1051 -5.59 53.67 -76.71
N LYS A 1052 -5.84 53.17 -75.50
CA LYS A 1052 -5.79 53.97 -74.26
C LYS A 1052 -5.05 53.27 -73.13
N ILE A 1053 -4.27 54.01 -72.34
CA ILE A 1053 -3.85 53.58 -70.98
C ILE A 1053 -4.77 54.24 -69.93
N GLU A 1054 -4.84 53.71 -68.71
CA GLU A 1054 -5.55 54.41 -67.63
C GLU A 1054 -4.85 55.73 -67.29
N ASP A 1055 -5.62 56.79 -67.04
CA ASP A 1055 -5.07 57.99 -66.42
C ASP A 1055 -4.79 57.63 -64.95
N LYS A 1056 -3.54 57.79 -64.49
CA LYS A 1056 -3.26 57.88 -63.06
C LYS A 1056 -3.55 59.30 -62.58
#